data_AF-A0A498MQA7-F1
#
_entry.id   AF-A0A498MQA7-F1
#
_cell.length_a   1.000
_cell.length_b   1.000
_cell.length_c   1.000
_cell.angle_alpha   90.00
_cell.angle_beta   90.00
_cell.angle_gamma   90.00
#
_symmetry.space_group_name_H-M   'P 1'
#
loop_
_entity.id
_entity.type
_entity.pdbx_description
1 polymer ?
#
loop_
_entity_poly.entity_id
_entity_poly.type
_entity_poly.pdbx_seq_one_letter_code
_entity_poly.pdbx_strand_id
1 'polypeptide(L)'
;MDVYDPQTLGIVVFGGFMVFSAIGITLVSTFSMKETSYEEALAKQRQDSKPEPEPVPEEVVENSKPKLVPQVEPEPQPEPVPVPEPEPEVKPKPVVPEPAPKIVECVVPPTVSAVVAPLTPSPKEKKKKKVAKVEPAPIKPVEVPEVVVKVEPVVAQVAVKAAVPPEVAALPKAEEPKTEVPTKKKSKKKAEPVSAPQPSPYKTLVSSLNSESFSESETQKLFEIISKKAGKDSWQLASQKGDPLAALKKQLEEKEKQLTAEQGNVAAAKTRVKELTKELSSAKNKMTSVETRMSSELSARGQEIAALQARMQTSYQEHVKETQQLNSKIQSLQEQLENGPNAQLARLQQENSILRDALNQATSQAESRQNAELAKLRQDCVRLNRELNERTATQHAEEELRKTLETKMAAAEEQQAQTKASHVEAEQALQKKLDRISEELREARHSSTTLQAQVDAAKEQAKTLTELQERMHATETELKDRCKELETLRSQLSPTATVAEEKPSVEVEATAQAEIQKEVEQLRSSLKEREDQVTSLGAELNQLREELDTVKRARAEETQNRVNEADTERREYTAEIDQLKTSLKEKEDLVASLQTQLEKMESADKVETEPPFENLEKDARMVSMEEELQQLKEEMERMKAKSNELREKNYAAVEALAAAERLNEERLSQAKAAQSEVEQQLSSFQKDTRSAFQKLFPQISIETHQSNWLEAFTHEAQKTLTNSQQSPAEQQHTESSSDLTDLQQKLAQSEESQRSIQAECEQYRTTLSETESMLKVLQKSVEDGELAWKSKISDAEQQKQAALDQVKVLEETIEKINADRQDTDQLKGQVMLLEAQLEKQLESITISQTYAEEMSQLKTLLSETQVQLVSAKTDAQQQRAELSLVKQELQEVTRRVQNEDSAQSTQVKTQLEEATNKLETEEDVRQQVANNYEQERLEKEKKLARDLGQAATKLQQLLKSTQEELDKEKESVKNLQEELHGKEAEETKEGTSV
;
A
#
# COMPACT_ATOMS: atom_id res chain seq x y z
N MET A 1 -42.19 -14.00 -21.29
CA MET A 1 -41.10 -14.98 -21.13
C MET A 1 -40.81 -15.09 -19.66
N ASP A 2 -40.55 -16.29 -19.15
CA ASP A 2 -40.18 -16.45 -17.74
C ASP A 2 -38.78 -15.91 -17.48
N VAL A 3 -38.70 -14.90 -16.62
CA VAL A 3 -37.42 -14.24 -16.24
C VAL A 3 -36.54 -15.17 -15.38
N TYR A 4 -37.08 -16.33 -14.98
CA TYR A 4 -36.40 -17.39 -14.23
C TYR A 4 -35.89 -18.55 -15.09
N ASP A 5 -36.04 -18.52 -16.41
CA ASP A 5 -35.33 -19.45 -17.28
C ASP A 5 -33.81 -19.20 -17.19
N PRO A 6 -32.98 -20.20 -16.83
CA PRO A 6 -31.53 -20.02 -16.70
C PRO A 6 -30.84 -19.65 -18.01
N GLN A 7 -31.42 -19.94 -19.19
CA GLN A 7 -30.85 -19.46 -20.46
C GLN A 7 -31.11 -17.96 -20.64
N THR A 8 -32.33 -17.50 -20.41
CA THR A 8 -32.71 -16.08 -20.42
C THR A 8 -31.93 -15.27 -19.37
N LEU A 9 -31.81 -15.78 -18.14
CA LEU A 9 -30.98 -15.16 -17.09
C LEU A 9 -29.50 -15.11 -17.50
N GLY A 10 -28.97 -16.19 -18.08
CA GLY A 10 -27.62 -16.24 -18.64
C GLY A 10 -27.39 -15.18 -19.72
N ILE A 11 -28.35 -15.00 -20.63
CA ILE A 11 -28.30 -13.98 -21.70
C ILE A 11 -28.36 -12.56 -21.12
N VAL A 12 -29.18 -12.30 -20.10
CA VAL A 12 -29.24 -10.98 -19.44
C VAL A 12 -27.95 -10.67 -18.68
N VAL A 13 -27.36 -11.64 -17.98
CA VAL A 13 -26.08 -11.46 -17.27
C VAL A 13 -24.91 -11.31 -18.24
N PHE A 14 -24.81 -12.13 -19.30
CA PHE A 14 -23.77 -11.95 -20.33
C PHE A 14 -23.95 -10.68 -21.14
N GLY A 15 -25.19 -10.29 -21.46
CA GLY A 15 -25.50 -9.04 -22.16
C GLY A 15 -25.12 -7.82 -21.32
N GLY A 16 -25.48 -7.82 -20.03
CA GLY A 16 -25.04 -6.81 -19.07
C GLY A 16 -23.52 -6.76 -18.96
N PHE A 17 -22.85 -7.91 -18.79
CA PHE A 17 -21.38 -7.96 -18.70
C PHE A 17 -20.69 -7.52 -20.00
N MET A 18 -21.25 -7.81 -21.18
CA MET A 18 -20.77 -7.28 -22.46
C MET A 18 -20.93 -5.76 -22.55
N VAL A 19 -22.07 -5.20 -22.11
CA VAL A 19 -22.30 -3.75 -22.11
C VAL A 19 -21.35 -3.04 -21.13
N PHE A 20 -21.19 -3.54 -19.91
CA PHE A 20 -20.21 -3.00 -18.96
C PHE A 20 -18.77 -3.18 -19.44
N SER A 21 -18.43 -4.30 -20.10
CA SER A 21 -17.11 -4.49 -20.73
C SER A 21 -16.89 -3.52 -21.88
N ALA A 22 -17.90 -3.25 -22.71
CA ALA A 22 -17.82 -2.30 -23.82
C ALA A 22 -17.64 -0.86 -23.30
N ILE A 23 -18.37 -0.47 -22.24
CA ILE A 23 -18.20 0.80 -21.55
C ILE A 23 -16.81 0.92 -20.91
N GLY A 24 -16.31 -0.16 -20.28
CA GLY A 24 -14.94 -0.19 -19.75
C GLY A 24 -13.88 -0.03 -20.84
N ILE A 25 -14.06 -0.70 -21.98
CA ILE A 25 -13.16 -0.60 -23.14
C ILE A 25 -13.21 0.79 -23.78
N THR A 26 -14.39 1.43 -23.91
CA THR A 26 -14.46 2.81 -24.44
C THR A 26 -13.91 3.84 -23.46
N LEU A 27 -14.12 3.68 -22.15
CA LEU A 27 -13.51 4.54 -21.13
C LEU A 27 -11.98 4.42 -21.14
N VAL A 28 -11.42 3.20 -21.13
CA VAL A 28 -9.97 2.99 -21.26
C VAL A 28 -9.46 3.52 -22.61
N SER A 29 -10.15 3.26 -23.72
CA SER A 29 -9.74 3.76 -25.04
C SER A 29 -9.81 5.28 -25.18
N THR A 30 -10.63 5.98 -24.39
CA THR A 30 -10.72 7.45 -24.40
C THR A 30 -9.75 8.11 -23.42
N PHE A 31 -9.37 7.43 -22.33
CA PHE A 31 -8.38 7.93 -21.37
C PHE A 31 -6.93 7.55 -21.71
N SER A 32 -6.67 6.42 -22.37
CA SER A 32 -5.30 6.02 -22.76
C SER A 32 -4.75 6.72 -24.00
N MET A 33 -5.52 7.61 -24.66
CA MET A 33 -5.04 8.46 -25.75
C MET A 33 -4.55 9.83 -25.26
N LYS A 34 -3.55 9.85 -24.35
CA LYS A 34 -2.91 11.10 -23.90
C LYS A 34 -1.47 10.97 -23.37
N GLU A 35 -0.71 9.97 -23.82
CA GLU A 35 0.75 9.95 -23.61
C GLU A 35 1.47 10.86 -24.63
N THR A 36 1.54 12.16 -24.34
CA THR A 36 2.48 13.05 -25.01
C THR A 36 3.90 12.72 -24.55
N SER A 37 4.71 12.14 -25.43
CA SER A 37 6.12 11.82 -25.13
C SER A 37 6.90 13.07 -24.71
N TYR A 38 7.80 12.91 -23.73
CA TYR A 38 8.62 13.99 -23.17
C TYR A 38 9.47 14.73 -24.22
N GLU A 39 9.80 14.08 -25.33
CA GLU A 39 10.52 14.71 -26.45
C GLU A 39 9.70 15.76 -27.22
N GLU A 40 8.36 15.61 -27.32
CA GLU A 40 7.54 16.56 -28.10
C GLU A 40 7.44 17.93 -27.41
N ALA A 41 7.48 17.95 -26.07
CA ALA A 41 7.54 19.18 -25.29
C ALA A 41 8.88 19.92 -25.50
N LEU A 42 10.00 19.19 -25.47
CA LEU A 42 11.33 19.72 -25.72
C LEU A 42 11.53 20.22 -27.17
N ALA A 43 10.85 19.60 -28.13
CA ALA A 43 10.88 20.05 -29.53
C ALA A 43 10.25 21.45 -29.70
N LYS A 44 9.10 21.72 -29.07
CA LYS A 44 8.42 23.03 -29.13
C LYS A 44 9.24 24.14 -28.47
N GLN A 45 9.80 23.90 -27.28
CA GLN A 45 10.60 24.91 -26.57
C GLN A 45 11.85 25.36 -27.36
N ARG A 46 12.39 24.51 -28.25
CA ARG A 46 13.50 24.86 -29.15
C ARG A 46 13.08 25.58 -30.44
N GLN A 47 11.78 25.65 -30.74
CA GLN A 47 11.27 26.30 -31.94
C GLN A 47 10.93 27.79 -31.70
N ASP A 48 10.54 28.15 -30.46
CA ASP A 48 10.23 29.54 -30.08
C ASP A 48 11.49 30.42 -29.86
N SER A 49 12.70 29.84 -29.87
CA SER A 49 13.95 30.51 -29.53
C SER A 49 14.84 30.84 -30.74
N LYS A 50 14.31 31.53 -31.78
CA LYS A 50 15.13 32.12 -32.86
C LYS A 50 14.52 33.45 -33.37
N PRO A 51 15.28 34.57 -33.39
CA PRO A 51 14.81 35.84 -33.93
C PRO A 51 15.07 35.99 -35.43
N GLU A 52 14.09 36.53 -36.16
CA GLU A 52 14.24 37.16 -37.49
C GLU A 52 13.38 38.46 -37.56
N PRO A 53 13.64 39.39 -38.51
CA PRO A 53 13.48 40.83 -38.24
C PRO A 53 12.42 41.56 -39.12
N GLU A 54 12.54 42.90 -39.17
CA GLU A 54 11.78 43.90 -39.95
C GLU A 54 10.43 44.39 -39.37
N PRO A 55 9.93 45.59 -39.76
CA PRO A 55 10.59 46.76 -40.38
C PRO A 55 10.41 48.09 -39.61
N VAL A 56 11.03 49.17 -40.09
CA VAL A 56 10.90 50.56 -39.57
C VAL A 56 9.67 51.26 -40.14
N PRO A 57 8.94 52.05 -39.33
CA PRO A 57 8.42 53.35 -39.78
C PRO A 57 8.93 54.55 -38.94
N GLU A 58 8.88 55.75 -39.52
CA GLU A 58 9.39 57.00 -38.93
C GLU A 58 8.37 57.72 -38.01
N GLU A 59 8.80 58.82 -37.39
CA GLU A 59 8.05 59.63 -36.41
C GLU A 59 6.83 60.39 -37.00
N VAL A 60 5.92 60.89 -36.13
CA VAL A 60 5.58 62.35 -36.00
C VAL A 60 4.46 62.64 -34.96
N VAL A 61 4.84 63.39 -33.90
CA VAL A 61 4.10 64.48 -33.20
C VAL A 61 2.75 64.20 -32.44
N GLU A 62 2.91 64.00 -31.11
CA GLU A 62 2.50 64.92 -30.00
C GLU A 62 1.03 65.12 -29.50
N ASN A 63 0.94 65.31 -28.17
CA ASN A 63 -0.10 65.98 -27.33
C ASN A 63 -1.44 65.25 -27.02
N SER A 64 -2.02 65.29 -25.80
CA SER A 64 -1.72 66.07 -24.56
C SER A 64 -1.97 65.29 -23.24
N LYS A 65 -1.44 65.78 -22.11
CA LYS A 65 -1.82 65.41 -20.71
C LYS A 65 -2.45 66.63 -19.97
N PRO A 66 -2.63 66.68 -18.62
CA PRO A 66 -3.76 66.10 -17.86
C PRO A 66 -4.38 67.10 -16.83
N LYS A 67 -5.05 66.57 -15.77
CA LYS A 67 -5.07 67.08 -14.35
C LYS A 67 -6.26 67.95 -13.88
N LEU A 68 -7.04 67.44 -12.90
CA LEU A 68 -7.16 68.02 -11.53
C LEU A 68 -7.86 67.06 -10.53
N VAL A 69 -7.66 67.32 -9.23
CA VAL A 69 -8.09 66.59 -8.01
C VAL A 69 -8.33 67.68 -6.94
N PRO A 70 -9.40 67.68 -6.09
CA PRO A 70 -9.24 67.19 -4.69
C PRO A 70 -10.50 66.79 -3.87
N GLN A 71 -10.22 66.28 -2.64
CA GLN A 71 -11.06 66.19 -1.42
C GLN A 71 -12.02 64.98 -1.24
N VAL A 72 -12.25 64.42 -0.04
CA VAL A 72 -11.57 64.48 1.28
C VAL A 72 -11.97 63.24 2.12
N GLU A 73 -11.15 62.81 3.09
CA GLU A 73 -11.37 61.70 4.04
C GLU A 73 -12.06 62.18 5.34
N PRO A 74 -12.74 61.32 6.16
CA PRO A 74 -12.00 60.53 7.18
C PRO A 74 -12.62 59.18 7.66
N GLU A 75 -11.82 58.40 8.39
CA GLU A 75 -12.17 57.30 9.34
C GLU A 75 -13.01 57.78 10.57
N PRO A 76 -13.52 56.94 11.54
CA PRO A 76 -12.88 55.73 12.13
C PRO A 76 -13.79 54.54 12.59
N GLN A 77 -13.14 53.54 13.22
CA GLN A 77 -13.63 52.32 13.91
C GLN A 77 -14.16 52.62 15.37
N PRO A 78 -14.58 51.68 16.29
CA PRO A 78 -14.43 50.21 16.34
C PRO A 78 -15.60 49.35 16.97
N GLU A 79 -15.24 48.12 17.41
CA GLU A 79 -15.90 46.90 17.99
C GLU A 79 -16.76 46.99 19.32
N PRO A 80 -17.30 45.89 19.95
CA PRO A 80 -18.14 44.74 19.47
C PRO A 80 -19.21 44.12 20.48
N VAL A 81 -19.99 43.08 20.07
CA VAL A 81 -20.72 42.02 20.88
C VAL A 81 -21.95 42.47 21.76
N PRO A 82 -23.01 41.66 22.17
CA PRO A 82 -23.53 40.30 21.82
C PRO A 82 -25.05 40.16 21.41
N VAL A 83 -25.40 38.99 20.81
CA VAL A 83 -26.54 38.02 21.05
C VAL A 83 -27.69 38.45 22.02
N PRO A 84 -29.02 38.28 21.74
CA PRO A 84 -29.70 37.02 21.30
C PRO A 84 -30.89 37.09 20.29
N GLU A 85 -31.41 35.88 19.98
CA GLU A 85 -32.54 35.47 19.11
C GLU A 85 -33.96 35.74 19.70
N PRO A 86 -35.03 35.91 18.87
CA PRO A 86 -36.14 34.94 18.88
C PRO A 86 -36.93 34.73 17.55
N GLU A 87 -37.54 33.55 17.36
CA GLU A 87 -38.64 33.31 16.38
C GLU A 87 -39.99 33.91 16.84
N PRO A 88 -41.02 34.02 15.95
CA PRO A 88 -42.08 32.99 15.96
C PRO A 88 -42.78 32.67 14.59
N GLU A 89 -43.54 31.56 14.56
CA GLU A 89 -44.37 31.10 13.42
C GLU A 89 -45.60 31.99 13.07
N VAL A 90 -46.20 31.79 11.87
CA VAL A 90 -47.58 31.23 11.69
C VAL A 90 -48.00 31.09 10.20
N LYS A 91 -48.84 30.08 9.89
CA LYS A 91 -49.35 29.63 8.57
C LYS A 91 -50.83 30.10 8.33
N PRO A 92 -51.65 29.51 7.41
CA PRO A 92 -51.60 29.38 5.93
C PRO A 92 -52.90 29.89 5.23
N LYS A 93 -53.08 29.69 3.90
CA LYS A 93 -54.34 29.24 3.21
C LYS A 93 -54.10 28.84 1.71
N PRO A 94 -55.04 28.16 0.99
CA PRO A 94 -54.71 27.16 -0.04
C PRO A 94 -55.52 27.27 -1.37
N VAL A 95 -55.74 26.12 -2.06
CA VAL A 95 -56.55 25.84 -3.30
C VAL A 95 -55.75 25.98 -4.62
N VAL A 96 -55.85 25.11 -5.66
CA VAL A 96 -55.98 23.63 -5.85
C VAL A 96 -55.85 23.37 -7.38
N PRO A 97 -55.34 22.21 -7.88
CA PRO A 97 -54.88 22.08 -9.28
C PRO A 97 -55.70 21.16 -10.21
N GLU A 98 -55.60 21.39 -11.53
CA GLU A 98 -55.67 20.42 -12.67
C GLU A 98 -55.59 21.18 -14.02
N PRO A 99 -55.43 20.54 -15.22
CA PRO A 99 -55.29 19.10 -15.51
C PRO A 99 -54.03 18.73 -16.33
N ALA A 100 -53.86 17.45 -16.63
CA ALA A 100 -52.86 16.91 -17.57
C ALA A 100 -53.51 16.15 -18.76
N PRO A 101 -52.85 16.04 -19.93
CA PRO A 101 -53.15 15.01 -20.94
C PRO A 101 -52.33 13.72 -20.71
N LYS A 102 -52.72 12.61 -21.37
CA LYS A 102 -52.31 11.25 -20.99
C LYS A 102 -51.31 10.56 -21.95
N ILE A 103 -50.64 9.56 -21.37
CA ILE A 103 -49.81 8.50 -21.98
C ILE A 103 -50.58 7.71 -23.07
N VAL A 104 -49.84 7.17 -24.05
CA VAL A 104 -50.27 6.05 -24.89
C VAL A 104 -49.24 4.91 -24.75
N GLU A 105 -49.72 3.69 -24.56
CA GLU A 105 -48.95 2.48 -24.24
C GLU A 105 -49.56 1.29 -25.02
N CYS A 106 -48.75 0.44 -25.69
CA CYS A 106 -49.04 -1.00 -25.91
C CYS A 106 -48.02 -1.78 -26.81
N VAL A 107 -47.49 -2.88 -26.25
CA VAL A 107 -47.49 -4.26 -26.82
C VAL A 107 -46.64 -4.64 -28.06
N VAL A 108 -45.68 -5.55 -27.81
CA VAL A 108 -45.15 -6.60 -28.72
C VAL A 108 -45.95 -7.92 -28.53
N PRO A 109 -46.17 -8.76 -29.57
CA PRO A 109 -45.24 -9.85 -29.98
C PRO A 109 -45.27 -10.09 -31.54
N PRO A 110 -44.86 -11.22 -32.18
CA PRO A 110 -44.33 -12.52 -31.74
C PRO A 110 -43.08 -13.02 -32.54
N THR A 111 -43.06 -14.29 -32.99
CA THR A 111 -41.87 -15.07 -33.45
C THR A 111 -42.21 -16.02 -34.62
N VAL A 112 -41.32 -16.20 -35.63
CA VAL A 112 -41.13 -17.47 -36.41
C VAL A 112 -39.81 -17.51 -37.22
N SER A 113 -39.48 -18.68 -37.81
CA SER A 113 -38.13 -19.17 -38.18
C SER A 113 -37.65 -19.02 -39.64
N ALA A 114 -36.33 -18.79 -39.81
CA ALA A 114 -35.32 -19.48 -40.67
C ALA A 114 -35.47 -19.68 -42.21
N VAL A 115 -34.31 -19.71 -42.93
CA VAL A 115 -33.79 -20.77 -43.87
C VAL A 115 -32.78 -20.24 -44.96
N VAL A 116 -31.50 -20.68 -44.87
CA VAL A 116 -30.55 -21.23 -45.93
C VAL A 116 -30.29 -20.40 -47.24
N ALA A 117 -29.10 -20.28 -47.91
CA ALA A 117 -27.95 -21.17 -48.26
C ALA A 117 -26.74 -20.35 -48.83
N PRO A 118 -25.64 -20.90 -49.46
CA PRO A 118 -24.89 -22.18 -49.29
C PRO A 118 -23.32 -22.06 -49.40
N LEU A 119 -22.60 -23.21 -49.38
CA LEU A 119 -21.16 -23.49 -49.76
C LEU A 119 -20.05 -22.99 -48.79
N THR A 120 -19.19 -23.79 -48.10
CA THR A 120 -18.30 -24.97 -48.38
C THR A 120 -16.92 -24.63 -48.97
N PRO A 121 -15.78 -25.30 -48.62
CA PRO A 121 -15.66 -26.64 -47.98
C PRO A 121 -14.74 -26.74 -46.73
N SER A 122 -14.56 -27.96 -46.20
CA SER A 122 -13.71 -28.35 -45.05
C SER A 122 -12.52 -29.22 -45.51
N PRO A 123 -11.50 -29.55 -44.66
CA PRO A 123 -11.58 -30.86 -43.96
C PRO A 123 -10.79 -31.03 -42.62
N LYS A 124 -11.19 -32.06 -41.83
CA LYS A 124 -10.38 -32.88 -40.87
C LYS A 124 -9.89 -32.20 -39.55
N GLU A 125 -9.66 -32.87 -38.41
CA GLU A 125 -10.03 -34.17 -37.76
C GLU A 125 -9.38 -34.13 -36.32
N LYS A 126 -9.60 -34.90 -35.23
CA LYS A 126 -10.09 -36.26 -34.92
C LYS A 126 -10.64 -36.33 -33.46
N LYS A 127 -11.35 -37.44 -33.14
CA LYS A 127 -11.73 -37.97 -31.78
C LYS A 127 -12.92 -37.30 -31.07
N LYS A 128 -13.86 -38.04 -30.46
CA LYS A 128 -14.16 -39.49 -30.49
C LYS A 128 -15.65 -39.73 -30.14
N LYS A 129 -16.28 -40.77 -30.69
CA LYS A 129 -17.70 -41.14 -30.46
C LYS A 129 -17.85 -42.63 -30.12
N LYS A 130 -18.93 -43.00 -29.43
CA LYS A 130 -19.46 -44.35 -29.15
C LYS A 130 -20.99 -44.22 -29.15
N VAL A 131 -21.84 -45.10 -29.67
CA VAL A 131 -21.68 -46.34 -30.50
C VAL A 131 -22.60 -46.22 -31.74
N ALA A 132 -22.49 -47.16 -32.67
CA ALA A 132 -23.35 -47.39 -33.86
C ALA A 132 -24.84 -47.69 -33.49
N LYS A 133 -25.80 -47.96 -34.39
CA LYS A 133 -25.69 -48.64 -35.70
C LYS A 133 -26.94 -48.55 -36.60
N VAL A 134 -26.70 -48.66 -37.92
CA VAL A 134 -27.58 -49.20 -39.00
C VAL A 134 -28.63 -48.28 -39.69
N GLU A 135 -28.34 -48.04 -40.97
CA GLU A 135 -29.15 -47.66 -42.15
C GLU A 135 -29.89 -48.91 -42.75
N PRO A 136 -30.65 -48.86 -43.89
CA PRO A 136 -30.93 -47.74 -44.81
C PRO A 136 -32.41 -47.56 -45.25
N ALA A 137 -32.57 -46.55 -46.11
CA ALA A 137 -33.64 -46.14 -47.05
C ALA A 137 -34.32 -47.26 -47.92
N PRO A 138 -35.11 -46.96 -48.99
CA PRO A 138 -35.67 -45.68 -49.49
C PRO A 138 -37.19 -45.75 -49.87
N ILE A 139 -37.74 -44.66 -50.47
CA ILE A 139 -38.53 -44.61 -51.74
C ILE A 139 -39.48 -43.38 -51.81
N LYS A 140 -39.49 -42.68 -52.95
CA LYS A 140 -40.40 -41.58 -53.39
C LYS A 140 -41.67 -42.20 -54.08
N PRO A 141 -42.80 -41.53 -54.44
CA PRO A 141 -42.87 -40.12 -54.90
C PRO A 141 -44.22 -39.32 -54.82
N VAL A 142 -44.15 -38.04 -55.25
CA VAL A 142 -45.10 -37.30 -56.14
C VAL A 142 -46.52 -36.85 -55.68
N GLU A 143 -46.98 -35.78 -56.36
CA GLU A 143 -48.31 -35.12 -56.44
C GLU A 143 -48.88 -34.40 -55.19
N VAL A 144 -48.92 -33.05 -55.10
CA VAL A 144 -49.77 -31.96 -55.70
C VAL A 144 -51.24 -31.90 -55.14
N PRO A 145 -52.04 -30.81 -55.32
CA PRO A 145 -52.60 -30.03 -54.20
C PRO A 145 -54.13 -30.21 -54.00
N GLU A 146 -54.76 -29.46 -53.06
CA GLU A 146 -55.95 -28.60 -53.33
C GLU A 146 -56.57 -27.95 -52.05
N VAL A 147 -56.94 -26.68 -52.24
CA VAL A 147 -57.75 -25.65 -51.53
C VAL A 147 -58.86 -26.08 -50.51
N VAL A 148 -59.31 -25.09 -49.71
CA VAL A 148 -60.66 -24.87 -49.09
C VAL A 148 -60.75 -24.85 -47.56
N VAL A 149 -61.23 -23.69 -47.10
CA VAL A 149 -61.41 -23.16 -45.74
C VAL A 149 -62.68 -23.66 -45.03
N LYS A 150 -62.63 -23.70 -43.67
CA LYS A 150 -63.75 -23.67 -42.67
C LYS A 150 -64.58 -24.94 -42.36
N VAL A 151 -64.91 -25.12 -41.06
CA VAL A 151 -66.26 -25.04 -40.44
C VAL A 151 -66.20 -25.38 -38.91
N GLU A 152 -67.05 -24.75 -38.07
CA GLU A 152 -67.25 -25.07 -36.62
C GLU A 152 -68.30 -26.20 -36.44
N PRO A 153 -68.39 -26.92 -35.28
CA PRO A 153 -69.45 -26.56 -34.29
C PRO A 153 -69.31 -27.01 -32.81
N VAL A 154 -69.83 -26.17 -31.90
CA VAL A 154 -70.82 -26.42 -30.79
C VAL A 154 -70.76 -27.69 -29.89
N VAL A 155 -70.77 -27.49 -28.54
CA VAL A 155 -71.51 -28.29 -27.50
C VAL A 155 -71.52 -27.56 -26.13
N ALA A 156 -72.46 -27.84 -25.19
CA ALA A 156 -72.61 -27.14 -23.88
C ALA A 156 -73.45 -27.88 -22.79
N GLN A 157 -73.61 -27.25 -21.60
CA GLN A 157 -74.42 -27.61 -20.39
C GLN A 157 -73.75 -28.64 -19.42
N VAL A 158 -74.09 -28.82 -18.12
CA VAL A 158 -75.31 -28.62 -17.27
C VAL A 158 -74.93 -28.16 -15.81
N ALA A 159 -75.91 -27.72 -14.97
CA ALA A 159 -75.76 -27.24 -13.56
C ALA A 159 -75.78 -28.36 -12.46
N VAL A 160 -75.76 -28.10 -11.11
CA VAL A 160 -76.95 -27.86 -10.23
C VAL A 160 -76.59 -27.80 -8.69
N LYS A 161 -77.17 -26.86 -7.89
CA LYS A 161 -77.35 -26.80 -6.37
C LYS A 161 -76.10 -26.79 -5.42
N ALA A 162 -76.18 -26.55 -4.08
CA ALA A 162 -76.95 -25.63 -3.18
C ALA A 162 -76.56 -25.80 -1.66
N ALA A 163 -76.97 -24.86 -0.77
CA ALA A 163 -77.05 -24.89 0.73
C ALA A 163 -75.85 -24.37 1.61
N VAL A 164 -76.21 -23.80 2.79
CA VAL A 164 -75.47 -22.96 3.81
C VAL A 164 -76.36 -22.93 5.11
N PRO A 165 -75.95 -22.61 6.38
CA PRO A 165 -74.66 -22.20 7.01
C PRO A 165 -74.09 -23.25 8.02
N PRO A 166 -73.03 -22.93 8.83
CA PRO A 166 -73.12 -22.35 10.21
C PRO A 166 -72.05 -21.23 10.49
N GLU A 167 -71.90 -20.51 11.64
CA GLU A 167 -72.81 -20.11 12.77
C GLU A 167 -72.27 -18.84 13.54
N VAL A 168 -71.81 -18.91 14.81
CA VAL A 168 -71.61 -17.77 15.78
C VAL A 168 -70.40 -18.07 16.71
N ALA A 169 -69.57 -17.18 17.30
CA ALA A 169 -69.66 -15.82 17.90
C ALA A 169 -68.44 -14.91 17.52
N ALA A 170 -68.00 -13.80 18.19
CA ALA A 170 -68.29 -13.09 19.46
C ALA A 170 -67.89 -11.57 19.38
N LEU A 171 -67.86 -10.81 20.50
CA LEU A 171 -67.42 -9.38 20.58
C LEU A 171 -66.83 -9.01 21.98
N PRO A 172 -65.98 -7.95 22.10
CA PRO A 172 -66.44 -6.57 22.42
C PRO A 172 -65.75 -5.50 21.54
N LYS A 173 -66.30 -4.31 21.25
CA LYS A 173 -66.68 -3.15 22.10
C LYS A 173 -65.50 -2.53 22.90
N ALA A 174 -65.27 -1.22 22.89
CA ALA A 174 -66.04 -0.08 22.35
C ALA A 174 -65.09 1.16 22.12
N GLU A 175 -65.50 2.41 21.81
CA GLU A 175 -66.80 3.12 21.68
C GLU A 175 -66.61 4.35 20.72
N GLU A 176 -67.43 5.41 20.82
CA GLU A 176 -67.47 6.66 20.01
C GLU A 176 -67.62 7.88 20.98
N PRO A 177 -67.55 9.21 20.64
CA PRO A 177 -68.30 9.83 19.52
C PRO A 177 -67.87 11.24 18.95
N LYS A 178 -68.75 11.79 18.09
CA LYS A 178 -69.13 13.23 17.89
C LYS A 178 -68.45 14.13 16.84
N THR A 179 -69.26 15.10 16.39
CA THR A 179 -69.14 16.02 15.24
C THR A 179 -69.68 17.41 15.59
N GLU A 180 -69.33 18.45 14.82
CA GLU A 180 -70.03 19.75 14.78
C GLU A 180 -70.24 20.28 13.34
N VAL A 181 -71.19 21.21 13.16
CA VAL A 181 -71.70 21.73 11.87
C VAL A 181 -72.21 23.17 12.06
N PRO A 182 -72.16 24.09 11.06
CA PRO A 182 -73.33 25.00 10.92
C PRO A 182 -73.75 25.50 9.51
N THR A 183 -74.71 24.81 8.88
CA THR A 183 -75.97 25.35 8.28
C THR A 183 -76.07 26.27 7.02
N LYS A 184 -77.20 26.11 6.28
CA LYS A 184 -77.94 27.04 5.35
C LYS A 184 -77.40 27.18 3.90
N LYS A 185 -78.21 27.39 2.83
CA LYS A 185 -79.68 27.64 2.64
C LYS A 185 -80.16 27.40 1.17
N LYS A 186 -81.37 26.82 0.96
CA LYS A 186 -82.23 26.87 -0.29
C LYS A 186 -81.68 26.15 -1.57
N SER A 187 -82.48 25.69 -2.58
CA SER A 187 -83.96 25.64 -2.78
C SER A 187 -84.50 24.63 -3.85
N LYS A 188 -85.44 23.76 -3.43
CA LYS A 188 -86.77 23.41 -4.04
C LYS A 188 -86.99 23.34 -5.59
N LYS A 189 -87.03 22.12 -6.15
CA LYS A 189 -88.03 21.51 -7.09
C LYS A 189 -87.51 20.09 -7.47
N LYS A 190 -88.23 18.97 -7.34
CA LYS A 190 -89.54 18.47 -7.86
C LYS A 190 -89.46 17.87 -9.29
N ALA A 191 -89.32 16.54 -9.34
CA ALA A 191 -89.74 15.65 -10.43
C ALA A 191 -90.16 14.29 -9.81
N GLU A 192 -91.03 13.54 -10.49
CA GLU A 192 -91.64 12.26 -10.02
C GLU A 192 -91.54 11.18 -11.12
N PRO A 193 -91.91 9.90 -10.87
CA PRO A 193 -91.26 8.75 -11.53
C PRO A 193 -91.81 8.37 -12.91
N VAL A 194 -91.06 7.50 -13.60
CA VAL A 194 -91.45 6.88 -14.87
C VAL A 194 -92.57 5.86 -14.65
N SER A 195 -93.64 5.97 -15.45
CA SER A 195 -94.84 5.13 -15.34
C SER A 195 -94.67 3.75 -15.96
N ALA A 196 -95.30 2.75 -15.36
CA ALA A 196 -95.61 1.48 -16.03
C ALA A 196 -96.70 1.68 -17.12
N PRO A 197 -96.82 0.79 -18.13
CA PRO A 197 -97.80 0.94 -19.20
C PRO A 197 -99.25 0.65 -18.75
N GLN A 198 -100.18 1.56 -19.05
CA GLN A 198 -101.62 1.38 -18.81
C GLN A 198 -102.29 0.48 -19.87
N PRO A 199 -103.19 -0.44 -19.49
CA PRO A 199 -104.04 -1.17 -20.43
C PRO A 199 -105.18 -0.27 -20.95
N SER A 200 -105.49 -0.31 -22.25
CA SER A 200 -106.49 0.58 -22.86
C SER A 200 -107.95 0.06 -22.73
N PRO A 201 -108.94 0.93 -22.45
CA PRO A 201 -110.32 0.52 -22.14
C PRO A 201 -111.13 0.00 -23.34
N TYR A 202 -110.58 0.06 -24.56
CA TYR A 202 -111.28 -0.33 -25.79
C TYR A 202 -111.60 -1.83 -25.86
N LYS A 203 -110.81 -2.72 -25.23
CA LYS A 203 -111.11 -4.16 -25.23
C LYS A 203 -112.41 -4.48 -24.48
N THR A 204 -112.63 -3.83 -23.34
CA THR A 204 -113.85 -4.04 -22.54
C THR A 204 -115.11 -3.59 -23.29
N LEU A 205 -115.05 -2.42 -23.95
CA LEU A 205 -116.17 -1.92 -24.77
C LEU A 205 -116.52 -2.84 -25.95
N VAL A 206 -115.52 -3.39 -26.64
CA VAL A 206 -115.74 -4.33 -27.76
C VAL A 206 -116.27 -5.69 -27.30
N SER A 207 -115.99 -6.11 -26.06
CA SER A 207 -116.62 -7.28 -25.45
C SER A 207 -118.08 -7.03 -25.07
N SER A 208 -118.40 -5.89 -24.44
CA SER A 208 -119.79 -5.54 -24.09
C SER A 208 -120.69 -5.38 -25.32
N LEU A 209 -120.22 -4.68 -26.36
CA LEU A 209 -120.96 -4.48 -27.62
C LEU A 209 -121.23 -5.77 -28.41
N ASN A 210 -120.53 -6.87 -28.12
CA ASN A 210 -120.77 -8.18 -28.74
C ASN A 210 -121.58 -9.14 -27.84
N SER A 211 -122.03 -8.70 -26.66
CA SER A 211 -122.78 -9.54 -25.71
C SER A 211 -124.22 -9.07 -25.43
N GLU A 212 -124.63 -7.90 -25.92
CA GLU A 212 -126.02 -7.42 -25.87
C GLU A 212 -126.78 -7.77 -27.15
N SER A 213 -127.31 -9.00 -27.21
CA SER A 213 -128.32 -9.36 -28.20
C SER A 213 -129.69 -8.77 -27.80
N PHE A 214 -130.30 -7.98 -28.68
CA PHE A 214 -131.68 -7.47 -28.50
C PHE A 214 -132.64 -8.57 -28.01
N SER A 215 -133.50 -8.27 -27.05
CA SER A 215 -134.49 -9.26 -26.62
C SER A 215 -135.46 -9.55 -27.76
N GLU A 216 -135.99 -10.78 -27.80
CA GLU A 216 -136.99 -11.14 -28.81
C GLU A 216 -138.24 -10.23 -28.73
N SER A 217 -138.56 -9.75 -27.52
CA SER A 217 -139.66 -8.79 -27.29
C SER A 217 -139.43 -7.41 -27.92
N GLU A 218 -138.19 -6.96 -28.03
CA GLU A 218 -137.82 -5.70 -28.68
C GLU A 218 -137.75 -5.87 -30.20
N THR A 219 -137.25 -7.02 -30.64
CA THR A 219 -137.25 -7.40 -32.07
C THR A 219 -138.69 -7.53 -32.59
N GLN A 220 -139.60 -8.11 -31.80
CA GLN A 220 -141.03 -8.19 -32.10
C GLN A 220 -141.71 -6.80 -32.07
N LYS A 221 -141.36 -5.90 -31.12
CA LYS A 221 -141.82 -4.50 -31.16
C LYS A 221 -141.30 -3.75 -32.39
N LEU A 222 -140.05 -4.00 -32.82
CA LEU A 222 -139.52 -3.44 -34.06
C LEU A 222 -140.32 -3.95 -35.27
N PHE A 223 -140.65 -5.24 -35.29
CA PHE A 223 -141.50 -5.86 -36.30
C PHE A 223 -142.93 -5.27 -36.30
N GLU A 224 -143.50 -5.00 -35.12
CA GLU A 224 -144.82 -4.35 -34.98
C GLU A 224 -144.78 -2.89 -35.46
N ILE A 225 -143.73 -2.13 -35.16
CA ILE A 225 -143.53 -0.75 -35.62
C ILE A 225 -143.34 -0.69 -37.14
N ILE A 226 -142.55 -1.60 -37.71
CA ILE A 226 -142.35 -1.72 -39.16
C ILE A 226 -143.67 -2.12 -39.84
N SER A 227 -144.40 -3.10 -39.28
CA SER A 227 -145.71 -3.54 -39.81
C SER A 227 -146.77 -2.44 -39.72
N LYS A 228 -146.83 -1.68 -38.62
CA LYS A 228 -147.73 -0.52 -38.46
C LYS A 228 -147.35 0.67 -39.35
N LYS A 229 -146.16 0.68 -39.96
CA LYS A 229 -145.77 1.68 -40.96
C LYS A 229 -145.95 1.23 -42.42
N ALA A 230 -146.42 -0.01 -42.65
CA ALA A 230 -146.86 -0.50 -43.95
C ALA A 230 -148.29 -0.02 -44.32
N GLY A 231 -148.57 1.28 -44.10
CA GLY A 231 -149.84 1.91 -44.47
C GLY A 231 -149.94 2.09 -45.99
N LYS A 232 -150.96 1.50 -46.61
CA LYS A 232 -151.34 1.80 -48.00
C LYS A 232 -152.00 3.17 -48.11
N ASP A 233 -152.15 3.62 -49.35
CA ASP A 233 -153.06 4.69 -49.78
C ASP A 233 -152.70 6.13 -49.33
N SER A 234 -151.56 6.62 -49.83
CA SER A 234 -151.31 8.06 -50.04
C SER A 234 -150.54 8.35 -51.34
N TRP A 235 -150.82 7.60 -52.41
CA TRP A 235 -150.58 8.06 -53.78
C TRP A 235 -151.81 8.83 -54.29
N GLN A 236 -151.64 9.60 -55.37
CA GLN A 236 -152.69 10.34 -56.10
C GLN A 236 -153.18 11.67 -55.46
N LEU A 237 -152.40 12.75 -55.61
CA LEU A 237 -152.95 14.08 -55.97
C LEU A 237 -151.91 15.06 -56.55
N ALA A 238 -151.08 14.58 -57.48
CA ALA A 238 -150.14 15.40 -58.25
C ALA A 238 -150.01 14.86 -59.70
N SER A 239 -151.12 14.78 -60.43
CA SER A 239 -151.15 14.20 -61.77
C SER A 239 -150.69 15.20 -62.85
N GLN A 240 -149.46 15.04 -63.35
CA GLN A 240 -149.12 15.37 -64.74
C GLN A 240 -147.81 14.70 -65.22
N LYS A 241 -147.96 13.70 -66.11
CA LYS A 241 -146.94 13.10 -67.01
C LYS A 241 -145.63 12.57 -66.39
N GLY A 242 -145.66 11.30 -65.95
CA GLY A 242 -144.46 10.47 -65.77
C GLY A 242 -144.78 9.12 -65.13
N ASP A 243 -144.21 8.01 -65.63
CA ASP A 243 -144.39 6.67 -65.02
C ASP A 243 -143.41 6.48 -63.83
N PRO A 244 -143.90 6.29 -62.59
CA PRO A 244 -143.03 6.10 -61.43
C PRO A 244 -142.27 4.77 -61.44
N LEU A 245 -142.74 3.73 -62.14
CA LEU A 245 -142.11 2.41 -62.11
C LEU A 245 -140.74 2.41 -62.78
N ALA A 246 -140.62 3.09 -63.93
CA ALA A 246 -139.36 3.26 -64.65
C ALA A 246 -138.35 4.10 -63.86
N ALA A 247 -138.82 5.13 -63.15
CA ALA A 247 -137.98 5.96 -62.28
C ALA A 247 -137.41 5.14 -61.10
N LEU A 248 -138.26 4.37 -60.42
CA LEU A 248 -137.83 3.47 -59.33
C LEU A 248 -136.87 2.38 -59.81
N LYS A 249 -137.10 1.78 -60.99
CA LYS A 249 -136.18 0.78 -61.55
C LYS A 249 -134.80 1.38 -61.85
N LYS A 250 -134.74 2.56 -62.49
CA LYS A 250 -133.47 3.26 -62.73
C LYS A 250 -132.77 3.68 -61.44
N GLN A 251 -133.54 4.05 -60.41
CA GLN A 251 -133.02 4.38 -59.09
C GLN A 251 -132.47 3.15 -58.34
N LEU A 252 -133.08 1.97 -58.53
CA LEU A 252 -132.56 0.70 -58.02
C LEU A 252 -131.25 0.32 -58.73
N GLU A 253 -131.21 0.38 -60.06
CA GLU A 253 -130.03 0.06 -60.88
C GLU A 253 -128.84 0.98 -60.55
N GLU A 254 -129.08 2.28 -60.38
CA GLU A 254 -128.07 3.24 -59.91
C GLU A 254 -127.67 2.98 -58.44
N LYS A 255 -128.56 2.45 -57.59
CA LYS A 255 -128.21 2.05 -56.22
C LYS A 255 -127.43 0.73 -56.14
N GLU A 256 -127.69 -0.23 -57.02
CA GLU A 256 -126.89 -1.45 -57.17
C GLU A 256 -125.49 -1.14 -57.73
N LYS A 257 -125.40 -0.19 -58.66
CA LYS A 257 -124.15 0.36 -59.17
C LYS A 257 -123.36 1.12 -58.09
N GLN A 258 -124.03 1.90 -57.24
CA GLN A 258 -123.40 2.53 -56.07
C GLN A 258 -122.95 1.49 -55.03
N LEU A 259 -123.77 0.46 -54.76
CA LEU A 259 -123.41 -0.61 -53.83
C LEU A 259 -122.21 -1.43 -54.31
N THR A 260 -122.14 -1.75 -55.60
CA THR A 260 -120.99 -2.47 -56.18
C THR A 260 -119.73 -1.60 -56.25
N ALA A 261 -119.86 -0.30 -56.52
CA ALA A 261 -118.76 0.65 -56.39
C ALA A 261 -118.24 0.73 -54.94
N GLU A 262 -119.12 0.83 -53.95
CA GLU A 262 -118.72 0.86 -52.54
C GLU A 262 -118.16 -0.49 -52.05
N GLN A 263 -118.66 -1.63 -52.52
CA GLN A 263 -118.02 -2.93 -52.27
C GLN A 263 -116.61 -2.97 -52.85
N GLY A 264 -116.38 -2.38 -54.03
CA GLY A 264 -115.06 -2.17 -54.61
C GLY A 264 -114.16 -1.26 -53.75
N ASN A 265 -114.68 -0.11 -53.31
CA ASN A 265 -113.98 0.82 -52.41
C ASN A 265 -113.59 0.15 -51.08
N VAL A 266 -114.51 -0.62 -50.47
CA VAL A 266 -114.27 -1.37 -49.23
C VAL A 266 -113.26 -2.49 -49.46
N ALA A 267 -113.27 -3.18 -50.61
CA ALA A 267 -112.26 -4.18 -50.95
C ALA A 267 -110.86 -3.57 -51.15
N ALA A 268 -110.78 -2.42 -51.82
CA ALA A 268 -109.55 -1.65 -51.99
C ALA A 268 -109.01 -1.14 -50.65
N ALA A 269 -109.87 -0.54 -49.80
CA ALA A 269 -109.52 -0.09 -48.46
C ALA A 269 -109.06 -1.26 -47.56
N LYS A 270 -109.75 -2.39 -47.58
CA LYS A 270 -109.37 -3.62 -46.85
C LYS A 270 -108.02 -4.18 -47.33
N THR A 271 -107.70 -4.02 -48.62
CA THR A 271 -106.40 -4.42 -49.17
C THR A 271 -105.31 -3.45 -48.72
N ARG A 272 -105.54 -2.13 -48.80
CA ARG A 272 -104.62 -1.09 -48.31
C ARG A 272 -104.37 -1.18 -46.80
N VAL A 273 -105.37 -1.56 -46.00
CA VAL A 273 -105.21 -1.82 -44.56
C VAL A 273 -104.32 -3.04 -44.30
N LYS A 274 -104.47 -4.13 -45.08
CA LYS A 274 -103.56 -5.29 -44.99
C LYS A 274 -102.13 -4.92 -45.39
N GLU A 275 -101.97 -4.12 -46.43
CA GLU A 275 -100.68 -3.61 -46.91
C GLU A 275 -99.99 -2.76 -45.84
N LEU A 276 -100.67 -1.73 -45.32
CA LEU A 276 -100.18 -0.90 -44.20
C LEU A 276 -99.88 -1.73 -42.94
N THR A 277 -100.64 -2.79 -42.67
CA THR A 277 -100.35 -3.72 -41.54
C THR A 277 -99.07 -4.54 -41.79
N LYS A 278 -98.83 -4.96 -43.04
CA LYS A 278 -97.60 -5.64 -43.47
C LYS A 278 -96.40 -4.69 -43.44
N GLU A 279 -96.56 -3.45 -43.90
CA GLU A 279 -95.53 -2.41 -43.79
C GLU A 279 -95.20 -2.12 -42.32
N LEU A 280 -96.21 -1.87 -41.47
CA LEU A 280 -96.04 -1.61 -40.04
C LEU A 280 -95.34 -2.76 -39.31
N SER A 281 -95.68 -4.02 -39.60
CA SER A 281 -94.98 -5.18 -39.04
C SER A 281 -93.55 -5.31 -39.57
N SER A 282 -93.30 -5.02 -40.85
CA SER A 282 -91.93 -4.97 -41.39
C SER A 282 -91.09 -3.84 -40.77
N ALA A 283 -91.71 -2.68 -40.52
CA ALA A 283 -91.08 -1.52 -39.87
C ALA A 283 -90.79 -1.81 -38.39
N LYS A 284 -91.72 -2.48 -37.69
CA LYS A 284 -91.49 -2.96 -36.32
C LYS A 284 -90.33 -3.96 -36.27
N ASN A 285 -90.29 -4.93 -37.18
CA ASN A 285 -89.21 -5.93 -37.22
C ASN A 285 -87.84 -5.28 -37.54
N LYS A 286 -87.82 -4.28 -38.44
CA LYS A 286 -86.63 -3.45 -38.71
C LYS A 286 -86.21 -2.66 -37.46
N MET A 287 -87.15 -2.02 -36.76
CA MET A 287 -86.90 -1.28 -35.53
C MET A 287 -86.29 -2.19 -34.45
N THR A 288 -86.87 -3.37 -34.19
CA THR A 288 -86.31 -4.32 -33.20
C THR A 288 -84.95 -4.89 -33.62
N SER A 289 -84.66 -4.97 -34.92
CA SER A 289 -83.34 -5.36 -35.44
C SER A 289 -82.29 -4.25 -35.20
N VAL A 290 -82.66 -2.98 -35.40
CA VAL A 290 -81.82 -1.83 -35.07
C VAL A 290 -81.63 -1.72 -33.55
N GLU A 291 -82.69 -1.88 -32.76
CA GLU A 291 -82.66 -1.81 -31.29
C GLU A 291 -81.76 -2.90 -30.67
N THR A 292 -81.90 -4.16 -31.13
CA THR A 292 -81.01 -5.24 -30.69
C THR A 292 -79.57 -5.05 -31.16
N ARG A 293 -79.33 -4.53 -32.38
CA ARG A 293 -78.00 -4.13 -32.83
C ARG A 293 -77.39 -3.05 -31.93
N MET A 294 -78.11 -1.96 -31.66
CA MET A 294 -77.62 -0.85 -30.82
C MET A 294 -77.38 -1.30 -29.37
N SER A 295 -78.21 -2.19 -28.83
CA SER A 295 -78.01 -2.79 -27.51
C SER A 295 -76.77 -3.70 -27.47
N SER A 296 -76.54 -4.49 -28.52
CA SER A 296 -75.31 -5.29 -28.69
C SER A 296 -74.07 -4.40 -28.80
N GLU A 297 -74.14 -3.31 -29.58
CA GLU A 297 -73.05 -2.36 -29.77
C GLU A 297 -72.72 -1.59 -28.48
N LEU A 298 -73.73 -1.16 -27.72
CA LEU A 298 -73.56 -0.59 -26.37
C LEU A 298 -72.95 -1.59 -25.38
N SER A 299 -73.35 -2.87 -25.43
CA SER A 299 -72.76 -3.94 -24.61
C SER A 299 -71.28 -4.17 -24.97
N ALA A 300 -70.95 -4.21 -26.26
CA ALA A 300 -69.58 -4.33 -26.75
C ALA A 300 -68.72 -3.13 -26.31
N ARG A 301 -69.21 -1.89 -26.44
CA ARG A 301 -68.53 -0.70 -25.91
C ARG A 301 -68.36 -0.75 -24.38
N GLY A 302 -69.33 -1.28 -23.65
CA GLY A 302 -69.21 -1.53 -22.21
C GLY A 302 -68.09 -2.52 -21.87
N GLN A 303 -67.96 -3.59 -22.64
CA GLN A 303 -66.88 -4.57 -22.50
C GLN A 303 -65.51 -4.00 -22.91
N GLU A 304 -65.43 -3.19 -23.97
CA GLU A 304 -64.21 -2.45 -24.35
C GLU A 304 -63.75 -1.51 -23.22
N ILE A 305 -64.67 -0.73 -22.64
CA ILE A 305 -64.36 0.18 -21.52
C ILE A 305 -63.88 -0.60 -20.29
N ALA A 306 -64.53 -1.72 -19.95
CA ALA A 306 -64.10 -2.58 -18.85
C ALA A 306 -62.72 -3.20 -19.10
N ALA A 307 -62.44 -3.65 -20.33
CA ALA A 307 -61.13 -4.20 -20.71
C ALA A 307 -60.02 -3.13 -20.68
N LEU A 308 -60.31 -1.90 -21.12
CA LEU A 308 -59.38 -0.76 -21.02
C LEU A 308 -59.13 -0.36 -19.57
N GLN A 309 -60.16 -0.33 -18.72
CA GLN A 309 -60.01 -0.09 -17.28
C GLN A 309 -59.16 -1.16 -16.60
N ALA A 310 -59.36 -2.44 -16.94
CA ALA A 310 -58.55 -3.55 -16.43
C ALA A 310 -57.08 -3.43 -16.86
N ARG A 311 -56.79 -3.18 -18.15
CA ARG A 311 -55.41 -2.96 -18.64
C ARG A 311 -54.74 -1.79 -17.95
N MET A 312 -55.44 -0.66 -17.85
CA MET A 312 -54.95 0.54 -17.16
C MET A 312 -54.65 0.25 -15.67
N GLN A 313 -55.49 -0.54 -15.00
CA GLN A 313 -55.25 -0.94 -13.61
C GLN A 313 -54.04 -1.87 -13.46
N THR A 314 -53.82 -2.80 -14.41
CA THR A 314 -52.63 -3.66 -14.42
C THR A 314 -51.35 -2.85 -14.68
N SER A 315 -51.34 -1.99 -15.69
CA SER A 315 -50.22 -1.08 -16.01
C SER A 315 -49.86 -0.19 -14.80
N TYR A 316 -50.84 0.40 -14.12
CA TYR A 316 -50.59 1.12 -12.86
C TYR A 316 -50.01 0.23 -11.74
N GLN A 317 -50.46 -1.02 -11.61
CA GLN A 317 -49.86 -1.95 -10.61
C GLN A 317 -48.45 -2.40 -10.98
N GLU A 318 -48.12 -2.48 -12.26
CA GLU A 318 -46.78 -2.82 -12.74
C GLU A 318 -45.83 -1.64 -12.53
N HIS A 319 -46.19 -0.43 -12.95
CA HIS A 319 -45.41 0.78 -12.66
C HIS A 319 -45.22 1.04 -11.15
N VAL A 320 -46.19 0.71 -10.28
CA VAL A 320 -46.01 0.79 -8.82
C VAL A 320 -44.97 -0.23 -8.33
N LYS A 321 -44.96 -1.46 -8.86
CA LYS A 321 -43.94 -2.47 -8.52
C LYS A 321 -42.55 -2.08 -9.03
N GLU A 322 -42.46 -1.57 -10.26
CA GLU A 322 -41.22 -1.02 -10.83
C GLU A 322 -40.68 0.12 -9.98
N THR A 323 -41.54 1.08 -9.60
CA THR A 323 -41.16 2.20 -8.71
C THR A 323 -40.68 1.70 -7.34
N GLN A 324 -41.32 0.66 -6.77
CA GLN A 324 -40.87 0.04 -5.52
C GLN A 324 -39.52 -0.67 -5.66
N GLN A 325 -39.28 -1.38 -6.77
CA GLN A 325 -37.99 -2.03 -7.07
C GLN A 325 -36.87 -1.02 -7.33
N LEU A 326 -37.16 0.09 -8.02
CA LEU A 326 -36.21 1.18 -8.22
C LEU A 326 -35.89 1.87 -6.89
N ASN A 327 -36.89 2.15 -6.05
CA ASN A 327 -36.66 2.75 -4.73
C ASN A 327 -35.86 1.83 -3.79
N SER A 328 -36.13 0.52 -3.76
CA SER A 328 -35.33 -0.41 -2.94
C SER A 328 -33.91 -0.58 -3.48
N LYS A 329 -33.71 -0.50 -4.80
CA LYS A 329 -32.37 -0.49 -5.40
C LYS A 329 -31.61 0.82 -5.14
N ILE A 330 -32.30 1.96 -5.13
CA ILE A 330 -31.73 3.26 -4.72
C ILE A 330 -31.29 3.18 -3.25
N GLN A 331 -32.14 2.67 -2.35
CA GLN A 331 -31.80 2.49 -0.94
C GLN A 331 -30.60 1.55 -0.75
N SER A 332 -30.57 0.41 -1.45
CA SER A 332 -29.44 -0.52 -1.38
C SER A 332 -28.13 0.08 -1.94
N LEU A 333 -28.21 0.90 -2.98
CA LEU A 333 -27.05 1.63 -3.50
C LEU A 333 -26.60 2.76 -2.56
N GLN A 334 -27.52 3.47 -1.90
CA GLN A 334 -27.21 4.44 -0.86
C GLN A 334 -26.52 3.77 0.34
N GLU A 335 -27.06 2.65 0.82
CA GLU A 335 -26.47 1.85 1.91
C GLU A 335 -25.07 1.32 1.54
N GLN A 336 -24.83 0.93 0.28
CA GLN A 336 -23.50 0.58 -0.21
C GLN A 336 -22.56 1.80 -0.31
N LEU A 337 -23.07 2.97 -0.71
CA LEU A 337 -22.29 4.21 -0.82
C LEU A 337 -21.96 4.82 0.55
N GLU A 338 -22.79 4.59 1.57
CA GLU A 338 -22.53 5.01 2.94
C GLU A 338 -21.61 4.01 3.67
N ASN A 339 -21.87 2.70 3.57
CA ASN A 339 -21.09 1.71 4.30
C ASN A 339 -19.75 1.36 3.63
N GLY A 340 -19.66 1.39 2.30
CA GLY A 340 -18.44 1.05 1.55
C GLY A 340 -17.22 1.90 1.92
N PRO A 341 -17.24 3.23 1.68
CA PRO A 341 -16.12 4.10 2.00
C PRO A 341 -15.90 4.23 3.51
N ASN A 342 -16.94 4.18 4.35
CA ASN A 342 -16.76 4.18 5.81
C ASN A 342 -16.08 2.90 6.32
N ALA A 343 -16.42 1.72 5.78
CA ALA A 343 -15.73 0.48 6.13
C ALA A 343 -14.28 0.45 5.62
N GLN A 344 -14.02 1.03 4.44
CA GLN A 344 -12.65 1.16 3.93
C GLN A 344 -11.83 2.17 4.75
N LEU A 345 -12.42 3.30 5.16
CA LEU A 345 -11.80 4.29 6.04
C LEU A 345 -11.51 3.69 7.42
N ALA A 346 -12.44 2.93 8.00
CA ALA A 346 -12.24 2.24 9.27
C ALA A 346 -11.10 1.22 9.21
N ARG A 347 -10.98 0.46 8.11
CA ARG A 347 -9.82 -0.43 7.85
C ARG A 347 -8.52 0.34 7.77
N LEU A 348 -8.47 1.40 6.95
CA LEU A 348 -7.26 2.25 6.82
C LEU A 348 -6.87 2.94 8.14
N GLN A 349 -7.85 3.29 8.99
CA GLN A 349 -7.60 3.80 10.34
C GLN A 349 -7.06 2.73 11.28
N GLN A 350 -7.60 1.50 11.23
CA GLN A 350 -7.10 0.35 11.98
C GLN A 350 -5.67 -0.03 11.55
N GLU A 351 -5.40 -0.09 10.25
CA GLU A 351 -4.08 -0.31 9.67
C GLU A 351 -3.09 0.79 10.09
N ASN A 352 -3.52 2.07 10.10
CA ASN A 352 -2.69 3.17 10.62
C ASN A 352 -2.43 3.06 12.13
N SER A 353 -3.35 2.51 12.93
CA SER A 353 -3.06 2.21 14.34
C SER A 353 -2.01 1.12 14.43
N ILE A 354 -2.23 -0.03 13.77
CA ILE A 354 -1.31 -1.18 13.78
C ILE A 354 0.09 -0.77 13.33
N LEU A 355 0.21 0.07 12.30
CA LEU A 355 1.51 0.58 11.82
C LEU A 355 2.17 1.53 12.81
N ARG A 356 1.42 2.38 13.54
CA ARG A 356 1.96 3.22 14.62
C ARG A 356 2.38 2.39 15.83
N ASP A 357 1.58 1.40 16.20
CA ASP A 357 1.84 0.52 17.34
C ASP A 357 3.07 -0.37 17.05
N ALA A 358 3.19 -0.90 15.83
CA ALA A 358 4.37 -1.62 15.36
C ALA A 358 5.62 -0.72 15.26
N LEU A 359 5.48 0.54 14.79
CA LEU A 359 6.58 1.51 14.76
C LEU A 359 7.04 1.86 16.19
N ASN A 360 6.12 2.14 17.10
CA ASN A 360 6.43 2.41 18.51
C ASN A 360 7.10 1.20 19.19
N GLN A 361 6.63 -0.02 18.90
CA GLN A 361 7.23 -1.25 19.42
C GLN A 361 8.63 -1.48 18.83
N ALA A 362 8.85 -1.20 17.54
CA ALA A 362 10.16 -1.30 16.90
C ALA A 362 11.15 -0.27 17.45
N THR A 363 10.72 0.99 17.62
CA THR A 363 11.52 2.07 18.23
C THR A 363 11.87 1.72 19.68
N SER A 364 10.90 1.33 20.50
CA SER A 364 11.16 0.93 21.89
C SER A 364 12.06 -0.31 21.99
N GLN A 365 11.94 -1.27 21.08
CA GLN A 365 12.85 -2.41 21.01
C GLN A 365 14.27 -1.99 20.57
N ALA A 366 14.41 -1.03 19.65
CA ALA A 366 15.70 -0.50 19.22
C ALA A 366 16.38 0.30 20.34
N GLU A 367 15.65 1.19 21.02
CA GLU A 367 16.12 1.92 22.21
C GLU A 367 16.52 0.96 23.34
N SER A 368 15.74 -0.09 23.59
CA SER A 368 16.06 -1.10 24.60
C SER A 368 17.35 -1.87 24.25
N ARG A 369 17.54 -2.25 22.98
CA ARG A 369 18.79 -2.87 22.50
C ARG A 369 19.98 -1.92 22.63
N GLN A 370 19.86 -0.67 22.18
CA GLN A 370 20.92 0.33 22.31
C GLN A 370 21.27 0.61 23.78
N ASN A 371 20.29 0.69 24.68
CA ASN A 371 20.54 0.83 26.11
C ASN A 371 21.24 -0.40 26.71
N ALA A 372 20.89 -1.61 26.28
CA ALA A 372 21.59 -2.84 26.69
C ALA A 372 23.03 -2.89 26.17
N GLU A 373 23.28 -2.48 24.93
CA GLU A 373 24.61 -2.38 24.33
C GLU A 373 25.46 -1.29 25.01
N LEU A 374 24.88 -0.12 25.31
CA LEU A 374 25.52 0.94 26.08
C LEU A 374 25.83 0.50 27.52
N ALA A 375 24.94 -0.27 28.16
CA ALA A 375 25.19 -0.86 29.48
C ALA A 375 26.34 -1.87 29.43
N LYS A 376 26.37 -2.73 28.40
CA LYS A 376 27.46 -3.69 28.16
C LYS A 376 28.79 -2.97 27.89
N LEU A 377 28.81 -1.96 27.03
CA LEU A 377 30.00 -1.14 26.76
C LEU A 377 30.51 -0.44 28.03
N ARG A 378 29.62 0.10 28.86
CA ARG A 378 29.99 0.66 30.18
C ARG A 378 30.59 -0.41 31.09
N GLN A 379 30.04 -1.63 31.12
CA GLN A 379 30.58 -2.76 31.88
C GLN A 379 31.95 -3.22 31.35
N ASP A 380 32.12 -3.30 30.02
CA ASP A 380 33.39 -3.64 29.36
C ASP A 380 34.45 -2.56 29.64
N CYS A 381 34.11 -1.27 29.61
CA CYS A 381 35.01 -0.18 30.02
C CYS A 381 35.41 -0.28 31.50
N VAL A 382 34.47 -0.62 32.40
CA VAL A 382 34.79 -0.83 33.83
C VAL A 382 35.69 -2.05 34.02
N ARG A 383 35.45 -3.14 33.28
CA ARG A 383 36.31 -4.35 33.34
C ARG A 383 37.70 -4.06 32.79
N LEU A 384 37.84 -3.45 31.62
CA LEU A 384 39.13 -3.08 31.03
C LEU A 384 39.91 -2.08 31.91
N ASN A 385 39.23 -1.13 32.55
CA ASN A 385 39.87 -0.23 33.51
C ASN A 385 40.34 -1.00 34.76
N ARG A 386 39.56 -1.98 35.24
CA ARG A 386 40.00 -2.87 36.32
C ARG A 386 41.22 -3.71 35.92
N GLU A 387 41.17 -4.38 34.78
CA GLU A 387 42.28 -5.16 34.20
C GLU A 387 43.54 -4.29 34.03
N LEU A 388 43.38 -3.03 33.58
CA LEU A 388 44.49 -2.07 33.48
C LEU A 388 45.09 -1.72 34.84
N ASN A 389 44.26 -1.41 35.85
CA ASN A 389 44.76 -1.10 37.19
C ASN A 389 45.43 -2.33 37.85
N GLU A 390 44.89 -3.53 37.66
CA GLU A 390 45.51 -4.77 38.13
C GLU A 390 46.84 -5.02 37.40
N ARG A 391 46.93 -4.77 36.09
CA ARG A 391 48.19 -4.80 35.33
C ARG A 391 49.21 -3.78 35.82
N THR A 392 48.83 -2.52 36.01
CA THR A 392 49.72 -1.47 36.55
C THR A 392 50.20 -1.82 37.96
N ALA A 393 49.35 -2.41 38.80
CA ALA A 393 49.75 -2.89 40.13
C ALA A 393 50.76 -4.05 40.03
N THR A 394 50.56 -5.02 39.13
CA THR A 394 51.56 -6.09 38.91
C THR A 394 52.89 -5.55 38.37
N GLN A 395 52.86 -4.63 37.40
CA GLN A 395 54.08 -3.98 36.88
C GLN A 395 54.82 -3.23 37.99
N HIS A 396 54.11 -2.46 38.83
CA HIS A 396 54.75 -1.72 39.92
C HIS A 396 55.36 -2.66 40.98
N ALA A 397 54.75 -3.82 41.24
CA ALA A 397 55.33 -4.86 42.09
C ALA A 397 56.57 -5.52 41.45
N GLU A 398 56.55 -5.78 40.15
CA GLU A 398 57.73 -6.26 39.39
C GLU A 398 58.87 -5.22 39.38
N GLU A 399 58.55 -3.92 39.30
CA GLU A 399 59.53 -2.83 39.37
C GLU A 399 60.16 -2.71 40.77
N GLU A 400 59.40 -2.85 41.86
CA GLU A 400 59.98 -2.89 43.22
C GLU A 400 60.79 -4.18 43.47
N LEU A 401 60.34 -5.33 42.93
CA LEU A 401 61.14 -6.56 42.96
C LEU A 401 62.43 -6.40 42.16
N ARG A 402 62.39 -5.75 41.00
CA ARG A 402 63.57 -5.43 40.19
C ARG A 402 64.54 -4.51 40.95
N LYS A 403 64.08 -3.42 41.57
CA LYS A 403 64.92 -2.57 42.43
C LYS A 403 65.54 -3.36 43.60
N THR A 404 64.78 -4.29 44.18
CA THR A 404 65.25 -5.18 45.25
C THR A 404 66.30 -6.18 44.76
N LEU A 405 66.22 -6.64 43.50
CA LEU A 405 67.25 -7.49 42.88
C LEU A 405 68.47 -6.68 42.46
N GLU A 406 68.29 -5.48 41.91
CA GLU A 406 69.34 -4.56 41.46
C GLU A 406 70.20 -4.08 42.64
N THR A 407 69.59 -3.73 43.76
CA THR A 407 70.30 -3.43 45.02
C THR A 407 71.03 -4.64 45.60
N LYS A 408 70.47 -5.86 45.50
CA LYS A 408 71.17 -7.11 45.88
C LYS A 408 72.34 -7.43 44.96
N MET A 409 72.23 -7.17 43.65
CA MET A 409 73.35 -7.33 42.71
C MET A 409 74.46 -6.33 43.02
N ALA A 410 74.14 -5.04 43.24
CA ALA A 410 75.12 -4.04 43.63
C ALA A 410 75.86 -4.40 44.94
N ALA A 411 75.13 -4.91 45.94
CA ALA A 411 75.74 -5.40 47.19
C ALA A 411 76.62 -6.64 46.98
N ALA A 412 76.25 -7.55 46.07
CA ALA A 412 77.06 -8.71 45.70
C ALA A 412 78.31 -8.31 44.89
N GLU A 413 78.21 -7.29 44.02
CA GLU A 413 79.35 -6.70 43.32
C GLU A 413 80.31 -6.00 44.28
N GLU A 414 79.80 -5.27 45.28
CA GLU A 414 80.61 -4.68 46.36
C GLU A 414 81.33 -5.75 47.19
N GLN A 415 80.64 -6.82 47.59
CA GLN A 415 81.27 -7.97 48.24
C GLN A 415 82.32 -8.65 47.34
N GLN A 416 82.07 -8.74 46.03
CA GLN A 416 83.05 -9.28 45.09
C GLN A 416 84.27 -8.35 44.93
N ALA A 417 84.08 -7.03 44.97
CA ALA A 417 85.17 -6.05 44.97
C ALA A 417 85.98 -6.10 46.27
N GLN A 418 85.32 -6.20 47.42
CA GLN A 418 85.97 -6.31 48.73
C GLN A 418 86.76 -7.61 48.88
N THR A 419 86.20 -8.75 48.46
CA THR A 419 86.92 -10.03 48.47
C THR A 419 88.12 -10.01 47.53
N LYS A 420 87.99 -9.48 46.30
CA LYS A 420 89.13 -9.26 45.39
C LYS A 420 90.21 -8.36 46.00
N ALA A 421 89.83 -7.27 46.67
CA ALA A 421 90.79 -6.39 47.35
C ALA A 421 91.53 -7.13 48.47
N SER A 422 90.81 -7.88 49.33
CA SER A 422 91.43 -8.68 50.39
C SER A 422 92.34 -9.80 49.87
N HIS A 423 92.02 -10.38 48.71
CA HIS A 423 92.88 -11.36 48.02
C HIS A 423 94.17 -10.71 47.56
N VAL A 424 94.11 -9.54 46.90
CA VAL A 424 95.28 -8.79 46.46
C VAL A 424 96.14 -8.32 47.65
N GLU A 425 95.53 -7.93 48.77
CA GLU A 425 96.26 -7.60 50.00
C GLU A 425 96.95 -8.84 50.61
N ALA A 426 96.27 -10.00 50.62
CA ALA A 426 96.84 -11.26 51.07
C ALA A 426 97.99 -11.74 50.16
N GLU A 427 97.85 -11.64 48.84
CA GLU A 427 98.90 -11.91 47.87
C GLU A 427 100.10 -10.97 48.06
N GLN A 428 99.86 -9.67 48.24
CA GLN A 428 100.94 -8.73 48.56
C GLN A 428 101.61 -9.03 49.91
N ALA A 429 100.87 -9.50 50.92
CA ALA A 429 101.42 -9.90 52.20
C ALA A 429 102.24 -11.20 52.10
N LEU A 430 101.82 -12.15 51.26
CA LEU A 430 102.58 -13.37 50.93
C LEU A 430 103.83 -13.03 50.10
N GLN A 431 103.73 -12.14 49.11
CA GLN A 431 104.89 -11.66 48.36
C GLN A 431 105.90 -10.98 49.29
N LYS A 432 105.47 -10.05 50.15
CA LYS A 432 106.35 -9.41 51.16
C LYS A 432 106.98 -10.41 52.14
N LYS A 433 106.35 -11.56 52.40
CA LYS A 433 106.96 -12.67 53.18
C LYS A 433 107.96 -13.46 52.34
N LEU A 434 107.65 -13.77 51.08
CA LEU A 434 108.54 -14.45 50.14
C LEU A 434 109.81 -13.63 49.86
N ASP A 435 109.67 -12.30 49.71
CA ASP A 435 110.77 -11.35 49.55
C ASP A 435 111.68 -11.37 50.80
N ARG A 436 111.10 -11.32 52.01
CA ARG A 436 111.86 -11.44 53.28
C ARG A 436 112.58 -12.78 53.40
N ILE A 437 111.91 -13.89 53.14
CA ILE A 437 112.53 -15.23 53.16
C ILE A 437 113.65 -15.32 52.10
N SER A 438 113.50 -14.64 50.97
CA SER A 438 114.55 -14.55 49.94
C SER A 438 115.73 -13.65 50.34
N GLU A 439 115.48 -12.63 51.18
CA GLU A 439 116.49 -11.79 51.83
C GLU A 439 117.26 -12.58 52.89
N GLU A 440 116.54 -13.18 53.85
CA GLU A 440 117.05 -14.05 54.91
C GLU A 440 117.84 -15.24 54.35
N LEU A 441 117.39 -15.87 53.25
CA LEU A 441 118.12 -16.93 52.56
C LEU A 441 119.40 -16.41 51.89
N ARG A 442 119.45 -15.14 51.47
CA ARG A 442 120.65 -14.53 50.89
C ARG A 442 121.65 -14.15 51.98
N GLU A 443 121.17 -13.64 53.12
CA GLU A 443 121.98 -13.42 54.33
C GLU A 443 122.53 -14.75 54.88
N ALA A 444 121.71 -15.80 54.95
CA ALA A 444 122.13 -17.14 55.35
C ALA A 444 123.15 -17.76 54.38
N ARG A 445 123.02 -17.52 53.07
CA ARG A 445 124.06 -17.88 52.08
C ARG A 445 125.34 -17.06 52.26
N HIS A 446 125.24 -15.79 52.64
CA HIS A 446 126.41 -14.94 52.88
C HIS A 446 127.13 -15.31 54.18
N SER A 447 126.40 -15.64 55.26
CA SER A 447 126.99 -16.14 56.51
C SER A 447 127.54 -17.56 56.32
N SER A 448 126.85 -18.44 55.58
CA SER A 448 127.35 -19.76 55.20
C SER A 448 128.64 -19.69 54.39
N THR A 449 128.73 -18.83 53.37
CA THR A 449 129.99 -18.63 52.61
C THR A 449 131.09 -17.97 53.44
N THR A 450 130.74 -17.10 54.40
CA THR A 450 131.70 -16.55 55.38
C THR A 450 132.22 -17.62 56.34
N LEU A 451 131.34 -18.49 56.85
CA LEU A 451 131.70 -19.63 57.70
C LEU A 451 132.54 -20.65 56.93
N GLN A 452 132.24 -20.91 55.66
CA GLN A 452 133.05 -21.75 54.78
C GLN A 452 134.47 -21.17 54.62
N ALA A 453 134.59 -19.86 54.37
CA ALA A 453 135.89 -19.18 54.31
C ALA A 453 136.65 -19.23 55.66
N GLN A 454 135.95 -19.13 56.80
CA GLN A 454 136.54 -19.33 58.13
C GLN A 454 136.99 -20.78 58.37
N VAL A 455 136.20 -21.77 57.93
CA VAL A 455 136.53 -23.20 58.00
C VAL A 455 137.74 -23.52 57.13
N ASP A 456 137.85 -22.95 55.93
CA ASP A 456 139.01 -23.16 55.06
C ASP A 456 140.25 -22.42 55.58
N ALA A 457 140.11 -21.22 56.15
CA ALA A 457 141.19 -20.56 56.89
C ALA A 457 141.63 -21.38 58.12
N ALA A 458 140.70 -22.02 58.84
CA ALA A 458 140.98 -22.92 59.95
C ALA A 458 141.65 -24.23 59.49
N LYS A 459 141.36 -24.73 58.27
CA LYS A 459 142.10 -25.85 57.66
C LYS A 459 143.53 -25.46 57.30
N GLU A 460 143.78 -24.26 56.78
CA GLU A 460 145.16 -23.79 56.56
C GLU A 460 145.90 -23.58 57.89
N GLN A 461 145.24 -23.03 58.92
CA GLN A 461 145.81 -23.00 60.28
C GLN A 461 146.10 -24.41 60.80
N ALA A 462 145.19 -25.37 60.61
CA ALA A 462 145.41 -26.77 60.98
C ALA A 462 146.60 -27.37 60.23
N LYS A 463 146.79 -27.11 58.92
CA LYS A 463 148.02 -27.50 58.20
C LYS A 463 149.27 -26.89 58.83
N THR A 464 149.27 -25.59 59.16
CA THR A 464 150.45 -24.98 59.82
C THR A 464 150.72 -25.57 61.20
N LEU A 465 149.68 -26.00 61.93
CA LEU A 465 149.83 -26.78 63.17
C LEU A 465 150.39 -28.18 62.89
N THR A 466 149.96 -28.89 61.84
CA THR A 466 150.54 -30.17 61.44
C THR A 466 152.01 -30.01 61.04
N GLU A 467 152.38 -28.99 60.27
CA GLU A 467 153.79 -28.73 59.93
C GLU A 467 154.64 -28.30 61.15
N LEU A 468 154.03 -27.65 62.16
CA LEU A 468 154.69 -27.38 63.44
C LEU A 468 154.82 -28.68 64.26
N GLN A 469 153.84 -29.58 64.17
CA GLN A 469 153.83 -30.88 64.83
C GLN A 469 154.84 -31.85 64.18
N GLU A 470 155.05 -31.79 62.87
CA GLU A 470 156.14 -32.49 62.17
C GLU A 470 157.51 -31.96 62.57
N ARG A 471 157.69 -30.62 62.65
CA ARG A 471 158.92 -30.01 63.21
C ARG A 471 159.14 -30.41 64.67
N MET A 472 158.08 -30.46 65.47
CA MET A 472 158.12 -30.91 66.87
C MET A 472 158.54 -32.38 66.95
N HIS A 473 157.96 -33.27 66.15
CA HIS A 473 158.36 -34.68 66.09
C HIS A 473 159.80 -34.86 65.57
N ALA A 474 160.30 -34.00 64.68
CA ALA A 474 161.72 -34.00 64.31
C ALA A 474 162.61 -33.68 65.52
N THR A 475 162.30 -32.61 66.28
CA THR A 475 163.02 -32.31 67.53
C THR A 475 162.81 -33.37 68.62
N GLU A 476 161.67 -34.07 68.62
CA GLU A 476 161.41 -35.20 69.50
C GLU A 476 162.31 -36.38 69.15
N THR A 477 162.52 -36.70 67.86
CA THR A 477 163.47 -37.74 67.44
C THR A 477 164.92 -37.39 67.81
N GLU A 478 165.31 -36.12 67.70
CA GLU A 478 166.64 -35.64 68.10
C GLU A 478 166.83 -35.73 69.63
N LEU A 479 165.79 -35.44 70.42
CA LEU A 479 165.74 -35.72 71.85
C LEU A 479 165.78 -37.23 72.15
N LYS A 480 165.10 -38.07 71.35
CA LYS A 480 165.02 -39.53 71.52
C LYS A 480 166.38 -40.20 71.30
N ASP A 481 167.21 -39.68 70.40
CA ASP A 481 168.57 -40.15 70.20
C ASP A 481 169.50 -39.70 71.34
N ARG A 482 169.34 -38.50 71.89
CA ARG A 482 169.99 -38.11 73.16
C ARG A 482 169.53 -38.96 74.36
N CYS A 483 168.27 -39.38 74.40
CA CYS A 483 167.80 -40.32 75.41
C CYS A 483 168.49 -41.68 75.28
N LYS A 484 168.74 -42.19 74.06
CA LYS A 484 169.51 -43.44 73.86
C LYS A 484 170.93 -43.35 74.41
N GLU A 485 171.62 -42.21 74.28
CA GLU A 485 172.92 -41.99 74.94
C GLU A 485 172.81 -42.11 76.47
N LEU A 486 171.82 -41.45 77.09
CA LEU A 486 171.62 -41.50 78.55
C LEU A 486 171.12 -42.87 79.05
N GLU A 487 170.39 -43.62 78.23
CA GLU A 487 169.75 -44.89 78.61
C GLU A 487 170.74 -46.07 78.63
N THR A 488 171.83 -46.01 77.85
CA THR A 488 172.94 -46.99 78.01
C THR A 488 173.64 -46.88 79.37
N LEU A 489 173.66 -45.69 79.97
CA LEU A 489 174.20 -45.46 81.32
C LEU A 489 173.19 -45.79 82.44
N ARG A 490 171.88 -45.81 82.15
CA ARG A 490 170.84 -46.31 83.07
C ARG A 490 170.77 -47.84 83.06
N SER A 491 171.91 -48.47 83.34
CA SER A 491 172.02 -49.90 83.56
C SER A 491 171.07 -50.39 84.65
N GLN A 492 170.55 -51.61 84.47
CA GLN A 492 169.80 -52.44 85.42
C GLN A 492 168.29 -52.13 85.59
N LEU A 493 167.49 -53.21 85.57
CA LEU A 493 166.12 -53.36 86.10
C LEU A 493 164.94 -52.71 85.35
N SER A 494 164.66 -53.23 84.16
CA SER A 494 163.34 -53.37 83.50
C SER A 494 163.50 -54.35 82.30
N PRO A 495 162.49 -54.78 81.51
CA PRO A 495 161.02 -54.68 81.65
C PRO A 495 160.30 -56.03 81.42
N THR A 496 158.97 -56.04 81.27
CA THR A 496 158.28 -56.89 80.27
C THR A 496 157.02 -56.18 79.77
N ALA A 497 156.67 -56.35 78.49
CA ALA A 497 155.49 -55.77 77.85
C ALA A 497 154.92 -56.68 76.74
N THR A 498 153.61 -56.63 76.54
CA THR A 498 152.82 -57.18 75.41
C THR A 498 151.54 -56.31 75.29
N VAL A 499 151.11 -55.70 74.19
CA VAL A 499 151.26 -55.89 72.72
C VAL A 499 150.34 -56.98 72.15
N ALA A 500 149.78 -56.70 70.95
CA ALA A 500 148.85 -57.48 70.12
C ALA A 500 147.35 -57.40 70.52
N GLU A 501 146.36 -57.31 69.60
CA GLU A 501 146.41 -57.07 68.14
C GLU A 501 145.08 -56.53 67.57
N GLU A 502 145.11 -56.11 66.29
CA GLU A 502 144.04 -55.95 65.27
C GLU A 502 142.57 -55.54 65.61
N LYS A 503 142.09 -54.51 64.87
CA LYS A 503 140.91 -54.44 63.95
C LYS A 503 139.62 -55.30 64.20
N PRO A 504 138.44 -54.93 63.61
CA PRO A 504 138.11 -53.73 62.81
C PRO A 504 136.73 -53.06 63.11
N SER A 505 136.46 -51.94 62.39
CA SER A 505 135.18 -51.60 61.73
C SER A 505 133.86 -51.30 62.49
N VAL A 506 133.28 -50.15 62.08
CA VAL A 506 131.92 -49.99 61.44
C VAL A 506 130.78 -49.25 62.19
N GLU A 507 129.86 -48.71 61.37
CA GLU A 507 128.60 -47.96 61.61
C GLU A 507 128.67 -46.60 62.35
N VAL A 508 128.93 -45.53 61.58
CA VAL A 508 128.74 -44.11 61.98
C VAL A 508 127.33 -43.63 61.56
N GLU A 509 126.28 -44.41 61.82
CA GLU A 509 124.93 -44.12 61.31
C GLU A 509 124.08 -43.18 62.19
N ALA A 510 124.35 -43.11 63.49
CA ALA A 510 123.38 -42.60 64.47
C ALA A 510 122.98 -41.11 64.38
N THR A 511 123.75 -40.25 63.70
CA THR A 511 123.53 -38.79 63.69
C THR A 511 122.94 -38.24 62.39
N ALA A 512 123.50 -38.62 61.23
CA ALA A 512 122.95 -38.22 59.93
C ALA A 512 121.53 -38.81 59.70
N GLN A 513 121.30 -40.03 60.22
CA GLN A 513 120.02 -40.71 60.14
C GLN A 513 118.90 -39.93 60.88
N ALA A 514 119.23 -39.24 61.99
CA ALA A 514 118.26 -38.48 62.79
C ALA A 514 117.80 -37.17 62.12
N GLU A 515 118.68 -36.42 61.46
CA GLU A 515 118.27 -35.20 60.71
C GLU A 515 117.51 -35.55 59.43
N ILE A 516 117.95 -36.58 58.69
CA ILE A 516 117.22 -37.11 57.55
C ILE A 516 115.85 -37.63 57.98
N GLN A 517 115.74 -38.36 59.10
CA GLN A 517 114.43 -38.77 59.64
C GLN A 517 113.54 -37.58 59.96
N LYS A 518 114.07 -36.49 60.52
CA LYS A 518 113.28 -35.30 60.87
C LYS A 518 112.75 -34.56 59.65
N GLU A 519 113.56 -34.42 58.60
CA GLU A 519 113.15 -33.81 57.32
C GLU A 519 112.18 -34.74 56.55
N VAL A 520 112.38 -36.06 56.62
CA VAL A 520 111.41 -37.06 56.12
C VAL A 520 110.11 -37.04 56.92
N GLU A 521 110.12 -36.81 58.23
CA GLU A 521 108.92 -36.66 59.05
C GLU A 521 108.12 -35.40 58.64
N GLN A 522 108.82 -34.30 58.37
CA GLN A 522 108.22 -33.03 57.93
C GLN A 522 107.68 -33.12 56.49
N LEU A 523 108.39 -33.79 55.59
CA LEU A 523 107.90 -34.08 54.24
C LEU A 523 106.74 -35.08 54.28
N ARG A 524 106.73 -36.06 55.19
CA ARG A 524 105.58 -36.94 55.43
C ARG A 524 104.38 -36.18 55.99
N SER A 525 104.57 -35.24 56.92
CA SER A 525 103.45 -34.46 57.45
C SER A 525 102.84 -33.56 56.38
N SER A 526 103.66 -32.90 55.55
CA SER A 526 103.18 -32.06 54.45
C SER A 526 102.59 -32.87 53.28
N LEU A 527 103.15 -34.06 52.98
CA LEU A 527 102.56 -35.00 52.02
C LEU A 527 101.20 -35.49 52.52
N LYS A 528 101.11 -35.90 53.79
CA LYS A 528 99.85 -36.32 54.40
C LYS A 528 98.83 -35.18 54.41
N GLU A 529 99.22 -33.97 54.77
CA GLU A 529 98.33 -32.79 54.73
C GLU A 529 97.84 -32.48 53.30
N ARG A 530 98.65 -32.79 52.27
CA ARG A 530 98.20 -32.75 50.86
C ARG A 530 97.33 -33.93 50.47
N GLU A 531 97.54 -35.13 51.00
CA GLU A 531 96.65 -36.30 50.79
C GLU A 531 95.30 -36.10 51.48
N ASP A 532 95.29 -35.54 52.68
CA ASP A 532 94.10 -35.12 53.44
C ASP A 532 93.36 -33.98 52.68
N GLN A 533 94.07 -33.02 52.08
CA GLN A 533 93.45 -32.01 51.19
C GLN A 533 92.91 -32.60 49.87
N VAL A 534 93.62 -33.51 49.22
CA VAL A 534 93.17 -34.16 47.97
C VAL A 534 91.98 -35.09 48.23
N THR A 535 91.90 -35.72 49.40
CA THR A 535 90.72 -36.50 49.81
C THR A 535 89.55 -35.60 50.23
N SER A 536 89.78 -34.44 50.85
CA SER A 536 88.73 -33.42 51.08
C SER A 536 88.16 -32.90 49.76
N LEU A 537 89.01 -32.44 48.83
CA LEU A 537 88.59 -31.98 47.51
C LEU A 537 87.95 -33.10 46.67
N GLY A 538 88.37 -34.35 46.88
CA GLY A 538 87.73 -35.53 46.30
C GLY A 538 86.33 -35.78 46.87
N ALA A 539 86.13 -35.56 48.18
CA ALA A 539 84.82 -35.61 48.80
C ALA A 539 83.92 -34.46 48.32
N GLU A 540 84.43 -33.24 48.23
CA GLU A 540 83.72 -32.06 47.69
C GLU A 540 83.33 -32.25 46.22
N LEU A 541 84.21 -32.81 45.37
CA LEU A 541 83.88 -33.11 43.98
C LEU A 541 82.87 -34.25 43.83
N ASN A 542 82.85 -35.21 44.76
CA ASN A 542 81.80 -36.24 44.80
C ASN A 542 80.47 -35.66 45.31
N GLN A 543 80.49 -34.81 46.35
CA GLN A 543 79.31 -34.11 46.84
C GLN A 543 78.71 -33.21 45.75
N LEU A 544 79.51 -32.37 45.08
CA LEU A 544 79.06 -31.54 43.96
C LEU A 544 78.55 -32.36 42.78
N ARG A 545 79.04 -33.59 42.59
CA ARG A 545 78.50 -34.53 41.59
C ARG A 545 77.16 -35.11 42.02
N GLU A 546 76.98 -35.48 43.28
CA GLU A 546 75.71 -35.95 43.84
C GLU A 546 74.66 -34.82 43.91
N GLU A 547 75.06 -33.60 44.23
CA GLU A 547 74.23 -32.39 44.12
C GLU A 547 73.85 -32.10 42.67
N LEU A 548 74.78 -32.19 41.72
CA LEU A 548 74.48 -32.03 40.31
C LEU A 548 73.56 -33.14 39.77
N ASP A 549 73.73 -34.39 40.19
CA ASP A 549 72.91 -35.52 39.75
C ASP A 549 71.55 -35.60 40.48
N THR A 550 71.43 -35.06 41.70
CA THR A 550 70.14 -34.82 42.36
C THR A 550 69.40 -33.62 41.74
N VAL A 551 70.08 -32.52 41.39
CA VAL A 551 69.48 -31.40 40.65
C VAL A 551 69.04 -31.84 39.24
N LYS A 552 69.82 -32.68 38.53
CA LYS A 552 69.37 -33.29 37.27
C LYS A 552 68.14 -34.17 37.48
N ARG A 553 68.10 -34.98 38.54
CA ARG A 553 66.96 -35.87 38.83
C ARG A 553 65.72 -35.05 39.19
N ALA A 554 65.84 -34.07 40.09
CA ALA A 554 64.76 -33.17 40.46
C ALA A 554 64.26 -32.36 39.26
N ARG A 555 65.14 -31.88 38.36
CA ARG A 555 64.74 -31.20 37.13
C ARG A 555 64.09 -32.14 36.12
N ALA A 556 64.55 -33.39 36.02
CA ALA A 556 63.92 -34.41 35.19
C ALA A 556 62.52 -34.75 35.71
N GLU A 557 62.37 -34.94 37.03
CA GLU A 557 61.10 -35.14 37.72
C GLU A 557 60.18 -33.91 37.60
N GLU A 558 60.70 -32.68 37.69
CA GLU A 558 59.94 -31.45 37.42
C GLU A 558 59.44 -31.41 35.97
N THR A 559 60.30 -31.70 34.98
CA THR A 559 59.86 -31.76 33.57
C THR A 559 58.89 -32.89 33.31
N GLN A 560 59.06 -34.06 33.96
CA GLN A 560 58.14 -35.19 33.84
C GLN A 560 56.80 -34.88 34.51
N ASN A 561 56.80 -34.20 35.66
CA ASN A 561 55.59 -33.75 36.33
C ASN A 561 54.87 -32.72 35.48
N ARG A 562 55.54 -31.69 34.95
CA ARG A 562 54.93 -30.71 34.04
C ARG A 562 54.41 -31.34 32.74
N VAL A 563 55.06 -32.39 32.23
CA VAL A 563 54.54 -33.19 31.11
C VAL A 563 53.32 -34.01 31.56
N ASN A 564 53.35 -34.68 32.71
CA ASN A 564 52.22 -35.43 33.27
C ASN A 564 51.01 -34.53 33.54
N GLU A 565 51.25 -33.29 33.98
CA GLU A 565 50.29 -32.26 34.35
C GLU A 565 49.64 -31.65 33.09
N ALA A 566 50.43 -31.28 32.08
CA ALA A 566 49.92 -30.95 30.74
C ALA A 566 49.25 -32.15 30.04
N ASP A 567 49.56 -33.38 30.44
CA ASP A 567 48.89 -34.61 30.01
C ASP A 567 47.59 -34.87 30.77
N THR A 568 47.45 -34.47 32.04
CA THR A 568 46.18 -34.50 32.76
C THR A 568 45.26 -33.38 32.30
N GLU A 569 45.74 -32.13 32.21
CA GLU A 569 44.99 -31.02 31.60
C GLU A 569 44.49 -31.39 30.20
N ARG A 570 45.36 -31.96 29.35
CA ARG A 570 44.95 -32.38 27.99
C ARG A 570 43.96 -33.55 28.01
N ARG A 571 44.03 -34.46 28.98
CA ARG A 571 42.98 -35.50 29.17
C ARG A 571 41.68 -34.90 29.70
N GLU A 572 41.74 -33.91 30.56
CA GLU A 572 40.59 -33.19 31.11
C GLU A 572 39.90 -32.36 30.02
N TYR A 573 40.63 -31.56 29.23
CA TYR A 573 40.09 -30.92 28.04
C TYR A 573 39.58 -31.92 26.99
N THR A 574 40.22 -33.09 26.83
CA THR A 574 39.68 -34.14 25.93
C THR A 574 38.38 -34.72 26.47
N ALA A 575 38.29 -34.98 27.78
CA ALA A 575 37.10 -35.49 28.43
C ALA A 575 35.98 -34.44 28.49
N GLU A 576 36.30 -33.17 28.65
CA GLU A 576 35.36 -32.04 28.57
C GLU A 576 34.89 -31.83 27.13
N ILE A 577 35.77 -31.95 26.13
CA ILE A 577 35.38 -31.96 24.71
C ILE A 577 34.47 -33.16 24.41
N ASP A 578 34.79 -34.37 24.87
CA ASP A 578 33.93 -35.54 24.67
C ASP A 578 32.64 -35.48 25.51
N GLN A 579 32.63 -34.80 26.67
CA GLN A 579 31.41 -34.51 27.44
C GLN A 579 30.55 -33.43 26.77
N LEU A 580 31.15 -32.35 26.25
CA LEU A 580 30.47 -31.33 25.47
C LEU A 580 29.94 -31.88 24.15
N LYS A 581 30.65 -32.83 23.54
CA LYS A 581 30.24 -33.56 22.33
C LYS A 581 29.20 -34.63 22.62
N THR A 582 29.24 -35.25 23.79
CA THR A 582 28.16 -36.13 24.28
C THR A 582 26.93 -35.30 24.60
N SER A 583 27.06 -34.14 25.25
CA SER A 583 25.93 -33.23 25.55
C SER A 583 25.42 -32.50 24.30
N LEU A 584 26.29 -32.19 23.34
CA LEU A 584 25.89 -31.72 22.01
C LEU A 584 25.15 -32.83 21.29
N LYS A 585 25.64 -34.07 21.31
CA LYS A 585 24.93 -35.19 20.72
C LYS A 585 23.62 -35.51 21.44
N GLU A 586 23.56 -35.43 22.76
CA GLU A 586 22.31 -35.52 23.53
C GLU A 586 21.36 -34.39 23.16
N LYS A 587 21.87 -33.19 22.82
CA LYS A 587 21.07 -32.08 22.28
C LYS A 587 20.71 -32.27 20.80
N GLU A 588 21.52 -32.93 19.98
CA GLU A 588 21.22 -33.26 18.59
C GLU A 588 20.20 -34.42 18.53
N ASP A 589 20.36 -35.45 19.35
CA ASP A 589 19.42 -36.55 19.54
C ASP A 589 18.15 -36.06 20.26
N LEU A 590 18.22 -35.07 21.17
CA LEU A 590 17.05 -34.40 21.75
C LEU A 590 16.40 -33.42 20.76
N VAL A 591 17.14 -32.72 19.90
CA VAL A 591 16.56 -31.90 18.83
C VAL A 591 15.96 -32.79 17.75
N ALA A 592 16.57 -33.92 17.40
CA ALA A 592 16.01 -34.91 16.49
C ALA A 592 14.81 -35.64 17.13
N SER A 593 14.83 -35.89 18.44
CA SER A 593 13.68 -36.42 19.19
C SER A 593 12.57 -35.37 19.34
N LEU A 594 12.90 -34.09 19.54
CA LEU A 594 11.97 -32.96 19.57
C LEU A 594 11.46 -32.60 18.18
N GLN A 595 12.22 -32.84 17.11
CA GLN A 595 11.76 -32.77 15.72
C GLN A 595 10.90 -33.99 15.39
N THR A 596 11.26 -35.18 15.84
CA THR A 596 10.40 -36.39 15.70
C THR A 596 9.15 -36.26 16.58
N GLN A 597 9.19 -35.50 17.68
CA GLN A 597 8.03 -35.13 18.49
C GLN A 597 7.28 -33.95 17.88
N LEU A 598 7.91 -32.99 17.22
CA LEU A 598 7.23 -31.94 16.45
C LEU A 598 6.54 -32.53 15.22
N GLU A 599 7.15 -33.49 14.53
CA GLU A 599 6.61 -34.20 13.37
C GLU A 599 5.54 -35.21 13.80
N LYS A 600 5.67 -35.81 15.00
CA LYS A 600 4.59 -36.59 15.64
C LYS A 600 3.49 -35.73 16.22
N MET A 601 3.75 -34.50 16.65
CA MET A 601 2.71 -33.54 17.03
C MET A 601 2.04 -33.02 15.76
N GLU A 602 2.79 -32.64 14.72
CA GLU A 602 2.29 -32.25 13.39
C GLU A 602 1.46 -33.36 12.70
N SER A 603 1.62 -34.63 13.11
CA SER A 603 0.80 -35.76 12.64
C SER A 603 -0.22 -36.32 13.66
N ALA A 604 -0.06 -36.09 14.97
CA ALA A 604 -0.96 -36.60 16.02
C ALA A 604 -1.84 -35.52 16.65
N ASP A 605 -1.39 -34.28 16.78
CA ASP A 605 -2.22 -33.14 17.19
C ASP A 605 -3.13 -32.64 16.05
N LYS A 606 -3.08 -33.31 14.90
CA LYS A 606 -4.18 -33.36 13.94
C LYS A 606 -5.37 -34.21 14.43
N VAL A 607 -5.23 -34.86 15.59
CA VAL A 607 -6.22 -35.64 16.35
C VAL A 607 -5.98 -35.48 17.87
N GLU A 608 -5.88 -34.23 18.34
CA GLU A 608 -5.87 -33.80 19.77
C GLU A 608 -4.58 -34.18 20.56
N THR A 609 -3.78 -33.25 21.09
CA THR A 609 -4.03 -31.84 21.47
C THR A 609 -2.83 -30.91 21.23
N GLU A 610 -3.06 -29.91 20.37
CA GLU A 610 -2.27 -28.71 20.01
C GLU A 610 -1.90 -28.54 18.50
N PRO A 611 -0.64 -28.49 18.01
CA PRO A 611 -0.29 -27.39 17.10
C PRO A 611 0.26 -27.71 15.67
N PRO A 612 -0.22 -28.68 14.87
CA PRO A 612 0.19 -28.79 13.44
C PRO A 612 -0.33 -27.64 12.61
N PHE A 613 -1.54 -27.20 13.00
CA PHE A 613 -2.43 -26.52 12.09
C PHE A 613 -1.88 -25.14 11.73
N GLU A 614 -1.19 -24.43 12.63
CA GLU A 614 -0.56 -23.18 12.23
C GLU A 614 0.56 -23.34 11.19
N ASN A 615 1.41 -24.37 11.28
CA ASN A 615 2.45 -24.58 10.26
C ASN A 615 1.83 -25.05 8.95
N LEU A 616 0.96 -26.06 8.99
CA LEU A 616 0.36 -26.57 7.76
C LEU A 616 -0.71 -25.65 7.17
N GLU A 617 -1.25 -24.70 7.95
CA GLU A 617 -2.09 -23.60 7.45
C GLU A 617 -1.23 -22.41 7.01
N LYS A 618 -0.05 -22.15 7.57
CA LYS A 618 0.92 -21.21 6.98
C LYS A 618 1.42 -21.73 5.64
N ASP A 619 1.73 -23.03 5.52
CA ASP A 619 2.08 -23.67 4.26
C ASP A 619 0.89 -23.78 3.32
N ALA A 620 -0.32 -24.10 3.79
CA ALA A 620 -1.50 -24.08 2.92
C ALA A 620 -1.93 -22.65 2.51
N ARG A 621 -1.67 -21.61 3.33
CA ARG A 621 -1.84 -20.20 2.94
C ARG A 621 -0.69 -19.71 2.06
N MET A 622 0.51 -20.26 2.19
CA MET A 622 1.65 -20.00 1.29
C MET A 622 1.38 -20.61 -0.07
N VAL A 623 0.93 -21.88 -0.13
CA VAL A 623 0.47 -22.55 -1.33
C VAL A 623 -0.80 -21.89 -1.88
N SER A 624 -1.75 -21.42 -1.05
CA SER A 624 -2.90 -20.63 -1.53
C SER A 624 -2.44 -19.33 -2.14
N MET A 625 -1.55 -18.56 -1.50
CA MET A 625 -0.99 -17.34 -2.09
C MET A 625 -0.13 -17.61 -3.33
N GLU A 626 0.58 -18.74 -3.40
CA GLU A 626 1.39 -19.11 -4.57
C GLU A 626 0.50 -19.61 -5.72
N GLU A 627 -0.59 -20.32 -5.43
CA GLU A 627 -1.67 -20.65 -6.38
C GLU A 627 -2.45 -19.41 -6.80
N GLU A 628 -2.70 -18.44 -5.92
CA GLU A 628 -3.36 -17.16 -6.23
C GLU A 628 -2.45 -16.26 -7.07
N LEU A 629 -1.14 -16.18 -6.77
CA LEU A 629 -0.14 -15.48 -7.59
C LEU A 629 0.03 -16.17 -8.94
N GLN A 630 0.01 -17.50 -9.00
CA GLN A 630 0.04 -18.27 -10.23
C GLN A 630 -1.26 -18.07 -11.04
N GLN A 631 -2.43 -18.03 -10.39
CA GLN A 631 -3.71 -17.72 -11.01
C GLN A 631 -3.73 -16.28 -11.56
N LEU A 632 -3.33 -15.28 -10.79
CA LEU A 632 -3.18 -13.88 -11.22
C LEU A 632 -2.21 -13.74 -12.39
N LYS A 633 -1.11 -14.50 -12.40
CA LYS A 633 -0.13 -14.54 -13.49
C LYS A 633 -0.69 -15.21 -14.74
N GLU A 634 -1.41 -16.32 -14.60
CA GLU A 634 -2.13 -16.95 -15.71
C GLU A 634 -3.29 -16.10 -16.22
N GLU A 635 -3.98 -15.34 -15.36
CA GLU A 635 -5.00 -14.37 -15.77
C GLU A 635 -4.39 -13.16 -16.47
N MET A 636 -3.23 -12.67 -16.03
CA MET A 636 -2.46 -11.65 -16.74
C MET A 636 -2.02 -12.14 -18.13
N GLU A 637 -1.53 -13.37 -18.26
CA GLU A 637 -1.18 -13.95 -19.56
C GLU A 637 -2.42 -14.29 -20.40
N ARG A 638 -3.55 -14.71 -19.81
CA ARG A 638 -4.85 -14.81 -20.53
C ARG A 638 -5.32 -13.44 -21.02
N MET A 639 -5.14 -12.38 -20.23
CA MET A 639 -5.48 -11.01 -20.64
C MET A 639 -4.55 -10.51 -21.75
N LYS A 640 -3.24 -10.77 -21.69
CA LYS A 640 -2.32 -10.50 -22.81
C LYS A 640 -2.67 -11.29 -24.07
N ALA A 641 -2.94 -12.59 -23.94
CA ALA A 641 -3.33 -13.44 -25.07
C ALA A 641 -4.64 -12.95 -25.69
N LYS A 642 -5.65 -12.63 -24.88
CA LYS A 642 -6.93 -12.06 -25.32
C LYS A 642 -6.77 -10.66 -25.92
N SER A 643 -5.85 -9.83 -25.41
CA SER A 643 -5.52 -8.52 -25.96
C SER A 643 -4.84 -8.63 -27.33
N ASN A 644 -3.91 -9.58 -27.49
CA ASN A 644 -3.28 -9.90 -28.78
C ASN A 644 -4.30 -10.46 -29.78
N GLU A 645 -5.17 -11.38 -29.35
CA GLU A 645 -6.26 -11.93 -30.16
C GLU A 645 -7.28 -10.85 -30.57
N LEU A 646 -7.58 -9.91 -29.67
CA LEU A 646 -8.41 -8.73 -29.99
C LEU A 646 -7.71 -7.79 -30.98
N ARG A 647 -6.40 -7.56 -30.84
CA ARG A 647 -5.61 -6.76 -31.79
C ARG A 647 -5.57 -7.41 -33.18
N GLU A 648 -5.40 -8.73 -33.25
CA GLU A 648 -5.44 -9.50 -34.49
C GLU A 648 -6.83 -9.48 -35.14
N LYS A 649 -7.90 -9.66 -34.35
CA LYS A 649 -9.29 -9.53 -34.82
C LYS A 649 -9.63 -8.11 -35.28
N ASN A 650 -9.10 -7.08 -34.61
CA ASN A 650 -9.32 -5.68 -34.99
C ASN A 650 -8.56 -5.35 -36.29
N TYR A 651 -7.31 -5.80 -36.43
CA TYR A 651 -6.57 -5.73 -37.71
C TYR A 651 -7.34 -6.42 -38.85
N ALA A 652 -7.82 -7.65 -38.64
CA ALA A 652 -8.60 -8.39 -39.62
C ALA A 652 -9.96 -7.72 -39.94
N ALA A 653 -10.59 -7.05 -38.98
CA ALA A 653 -11.81 -6.27 -39.19
C ALA A 653 -11.55 -5.00 -40.02
N VAL A 654 -10.44 -4.30 -39.76
CA VAL A 654 -9.99 -3.14 -40.56
C VAL A 654 -9.62 -3.57 -41.99
N GLU A 655 -8.94 -4.71 -42.16
CA GLU A 655 -8.62 -5.28 -43.47
C GLU A 655 -9.89 -5.69 -44.25
N ALA A 656 -10.85 -6.33 -43.58
CA ALA A 656 -12.14 -6.68 -44.17
C ALA A 656 -12.97 -5.44 -44.55
N LEU A 657 -12.93 -4.37 -43.74
CA LEU A 657 -13.59 -3.10 -44.04
C LEU A 657 -12.94 -2.41 -45.25
N ALA A 658 -11.60 -2.33 -45.29
CA ALA A 658 -10.86 -1.79 -46.43
C ALA A 658 -11.00 -2.64 -47.72
N ALA A 659 -11.39 -3.91 -47.61
CA ALA A 659 -11.79 -4.74 -48.75
C ALA A 659 -13.24 -4.45 -49.21
N ALA A 660 -14.16 -4.25 -48.26
CA ALA A 660 -15.54 -3.87 -48.56
C ALA A 660 -15.64 -2.47 -49.20
N GLU A 661 -14.85 -1.51 -48.74
CA GLU A 661 -14.74 -0.17 -49.33
C GLU A 661 -14.28 -0.22 -50.78
N ARG A 662 -13.21 -0.98 -51.09
CA ARG A 662 -12.74 -1.18 -52.47
C ARG A 662 -13.81 -1.81 -53.36
N LEU A 663 -14.52 -2.82 -52.88
CA LEU A 663 -15.59 -3.47 -53.64
C LEU A 663 -16.79 -2.53 -53.87
N ASN A 664 -17.06 -1.63 -52.92
CA ASN A 664 -18.10 -0.60 -53.07
C ASN A 664 -17.69 0.48 -54.09
N GLU A 665 -16.44 0.94 -54.05
CA GLU A 665 -15.89 1.89 -55.04
C GLU A 665 -15.86 1.27 -56.45
N GLU A 666 -15.46 0.00 -56.57
CA GLU A 666 -15.54 -0.73 -57.84
C GLU A 666 -16.99 -0.84 -58.33
N ARG A 667 -17.94 -1.21 -57.46
CA ARG A 667 -19.38 -1.25 -57.79
C ARG A 667 -19.93 0.11 -58.21
N LEU A 668 -19.51 1.19 -57.56
CA LEU A 668 -19.89 2.55 -57.93
C LEU A 668 -19.33 2.94 -59.31
N SER A 669 -18.10 2.53 -59.63
CA SER A 669 -17.50 2.74 -60.95
C SER A 669 -18.22 1.96 -62.05
N GLN A 670 -18.58 0.69 -61.80
CA GLN A 670 -19.34 -0.17 -62.70
C GLN A 670 -20.76 0.38 -62.95
N ALA A 671 -21.43 0.87 -61.89
CA ALA A 671 -22.76 1.49 -62.00
C ALA A 671 -22.72 2.78 -62.84
N LYS A 672 -21.73 3.66 -62.63
CA LYS A 672 -21.53 4.87 -63.45
C LYS A 672 -21.23 4.54 -64.92
N ALA A 673 -20.45 3.49 -65.19
CA ALA A 673 -20.19 3.04 -66.55
C ALA A 673 -21.47 2.53 -67.24
N ALA A 674 -22.26 1.70 -66.55
CA ALA A 674 -23.53 1.19 -67.06
C ALA A 674 -24.57 2.30 -67.28
N GLN A 675 -24.64 3.29 -66.38
CA GLN A 675 -25.47 4.49 -66.57
C GLN A 675 -25.09 5.25 -67.84
N SER A 676 -23.79 5.52 -68.04
CA SER A 676 -23.27 6.21 -69.23
C SER A 676 -23.60 5.44 -70.52
N GLU A 677 -23.50 4.10 -70.51
CA GLU A 677 -23.89 3.28 -71.65
C GLU A 677 -25.41 3.37 -71.94
N VAL A 678 -26.26 3.30 -70.91
CA VAL A 678 -27.72 3.43 -71.08
C VAL A 678 -28.11 4.83 -71.56
N GLU A 679 -27.47 5.89 -71.06
CA GLU A 679 -27.68 7.27 -71.54
C GLU A 679 -27.23 7.42 -73.01
N GLN A 680 -26.14 6.77 -73.41
CA GLN A 680 -25.67 6.75 -74.80
C GLN A 680 -26.63 5.96 -75.72
N GLN A 681 -27.13 4.80 -75.27
CA GLN A 681 -28.12 3.99 -76.00
C GLN A 681 -29.47 4.70 -76.13
N LEU A 682 -29.93 5.39 -75.07
CA LEU A 682 -31.15 6.21 -75.12
C LEU A 682 -30.98 7.39 -76.09
N SER A 683 -29.81 8.03 -76.09
CA SER A 683 -29.48 9.14 -76.99
C SER A 683 -29.40 8.71 -78.46
N SER A 684 -28.84 7.53 -78.76
CA SER A 684 -28.83 6.99 -80.12
C SER A 684 -30.23 6.57 -80.58
N PHE A 685 -30.99 5.87 -79.72
CA PHE A 685 -32.39 5.50 -80.01
C PHE A 685 -33.28 6.72 -80.25
N GLN A 686 -33.13 7.79 -79.45
CA GLN A 686 -33.85 9.06 -79.64
C GLN A 686 -33.50 9.70 -81.00
N LYS A 687 -32.21 9.70 -81.38
CA LYS A 687 -31.72 10.23 -82.65
C LYS A 687 -32.22 9.42 -83.87
N ASP A 688 -32.20 8.10 -83.78
CA ASP A 688 -32.64 7.22 -84.87
C ASP A 688 -34.17 7.24 -85.02
N THR A 689 -34.90 7.26 -83.91
CA THR A 689 -36.37 7.47 -83.89
C THR A 689 -36.73 8.81 -84.52
N ARG A 690 -36.00 9.89 -84.20
CA ARG A 690 -36.17 11.21 -84.83
C ARG A 690 -35.88 11.15 -86.34
N SER A 691 -34.82 10.45 -86.75
CA SER A 691 -34.50 10.24 -88.17
C SER A 691 -35.59 9.46 -88.90
N ALA A 692 -36.18 8.43 -88.27
CA ALA A 692 -37.29 7.66 -88.82
C ALA A 692 -38.54 8.53 -89.01
N PHE A 693 -38.95 9.28 -88.00
CA PHE A 693 -40.12 10.18 -88.11
C PHE A 693 -39.91 11.26 -89.19
N GLN A 694 -38.73 11.87 -89.30
CA GLN A 694 -38.47 12.89 -90.31
C GLN A 694 -38.34 12.33 -91.75
N LYS A 695 -38.05 11.02 -91.90
CA LYS A 695 -38.16 10.31 -93.19
C LYS A 695 -39.62 9.98 -93.54
N LEU A 696 -40.43 9.57 -92.56
CA LEU A 696 -41.83 9.20 -92.75
C LEU A 696 -42.74 10.42 -92.98
N PHE A 697 -42.42 11.57 -92.40
CA PHE A 697 -43.20 12.80 -92.50
C PHE A 697 -42.33 14.02 -92.89
N PRO A 698 -41.82 14.10 -94.14
CA PRO A 698 -40.90 15.16 -94.57
C PRO A 698 -41.48 16.58 -94.50
N GLN A 699 -42.81 16.71 -94.46
CA GLN A 699 -43.51 17.99 -94.36
C GLN A 699 -43.43 18.63 -92.96
N ILE A 700 -42.95 17.89 -91.95
CA ILE A 700 -42.92 18.31 -90.54
C ILE A 700 -41.45 18.49 -90.13
N SER A 701 -41.00 19.75 -90.07
CA SER A 701 -39.65 20.10 -89.58
C SER A 701 -39.69 20.65 -88.16
N ILE A 702 -38.81 20.16 -87.30
CA ILE A 702 -38.76 20.49 -85.86
C ILE A 702 -37.30 20.74 -85.47
N GLU A 703 -37.10 21.82 -84.72
CA GLU A 703 -35.78 22.31 -84.31
C GLU A 703 -35.10 21.39 -83.29
N THR A 704 -33.77 21.31 -83.34
CA THR A 704 -33.05 20.06 -83.03
C THR A 704 -32.68 19.81 -81.57
N HIS A 705 -32.86 20.77 -80.65
CA HIS A 705 -32.22 20.73 -79.31
C HIS A 705 -33.13 20.66 -78.08
N GLN A 706 -34.46 20.53 -78.21
CA GLN A 706 -35.37 20.42 -77.05
C GLN A 706 -35.72 18.96 -76.70
N SER A 707 -35.74 18.63 -75.42
CA SER A 707 -36.09 17.29 -74.91
C SER A 707 -37.53 16.87 -75.29
N ASN A 708 -38.47 17.81 -75.32
CA ASN A 708 -39.89 17.60 -75.64
C ASN A 708 -40.17 17.53 -77.17
N TRP A 709 -39.16 17.33 -78.02
CA TRP A 709 -39.31 17.34 -79.49
C TRP A 709 -40.38 16.37 -80.02
N LEU A 710 -40.64 15.25 -79.32
CA LEU A 710 -41.66 14.27 -79.71
C LEU A 710 -43.09 14.77 -79.47
N GLU A 711 -43.27 15.60 -78.46
CA GLU A 711 -44.54 16.25 -78.09
C GLU A 711 -44.86 17.39 -79.07
N ALA A 712 -43.84 18.15 -79.48
CA ALA A 712 -43.94 19.08 -80.60
C ALA A 712 -44.26 18.36 -81.93
N PHE A 713 -43.72 17.16 -82.14
CA PHE A 713 -43.99 16.35 -83.33
C PHE A 713 -45.44 15.88 -83.40
N THR A 714 -45.99 15.34 -82.31
CA THR A 714 -47.39 14.90 -82.29
C THR A 714 -48.36 16.06 -82.51
N HIS A 715 -48.08 17.25 -81.97
CA HIS A 715 -48.91 18.44 -82.18
C HIS A 715 -48.91 18.91 -83.64
N GLU A 716 -47.74 19.05 -84.28
CA GLU A 716 -47.67 19.51 -85.68
C GLU A 716 -48.16 18.43 -86.67
N ALA A 717 -48.02 17.14 -86.33
CA ALA A 717 -48.63 16.04 -87.06
C ALA A 717 -50.17 16.05 -87.00
N GLN A 718 -50.75 16.28 -85.81
CA GLN A 718 -52.21 16.43 -85.66
C GLN A 718 -52.74 17.61 -86.48
N LYS A 719 -52.06 18.77 -86.43
CA LYS A 719 -52.37 19.97 -87.20
C LYS A 719 -52.29 19.75 -88.72
N THR A 720 -51.34 18.93 -89.17
CA THR A 720 -51.25 18.50 -90.58
C THR A 720 -52.39 17.56 -90.96
N LEU A 721 -52.77 16.65 -90.07
CA LEU A 721 -53.84 15.67 -90.29
C LEU A 721 -55.23 16.32 -90.36
N THR A 722 -55.53 17.32 -89.53
CA THR A 722 -56.81 18.06 -89.58
C THR A 722 -57.00 18.84 -90.89
N ASN A 723 -55.92 19.36 -91.48
CA ASN A 723 -55.97 19.99 -92.81
C ASN A 723 -56.24 18.99 -93.96
N SER A 724 -56.05 17.68 -93.73
CA SER A 724 -56.20 16.64 -94.76
C SER A 724 -57.62 16.07 -94.89
N GLN A 725 -58.55 16.40 -93.99
CA GLN A 725 -59.88 15.76 -93.92
C GLN A 725 -60.99 16.44 -94.76
N GLN A 726 -60.66 17.23 -95.79
CA GLN A 726 -61.64 17.91 -96.65
C GLN A 726 -61.69 17.40 -98.11
N SER A 727 -61.97 16.11 -98.32
CA SER A 727 -62.71 15.60 -99.50
C SER A 727 -63.13 14.12 -99.35
N PRO A 728 -64.29 13.68 -99.88
CA PRO A 728 -64.77 12.29 -99.75
C PRO A 728 -64.62 11.45 -101.03
N ALA A 729 -64.41 10.14 -100.88
CA ALA A 729 -64.70 9.14 -101.91
C ALA A 729 -65.00 7.75 -101.31
N GLU A 730 -65.99 7.08 -101.90
CA GLU A 730 -66.47 5.72 -101.65
C GLU A 730 -65.66 4.67 -102.48
N GLN A 731 -65.77 3.33 -102.42
CA GLN A 731 -66.67 2.38 -101.75
C GLN A 731 -66.07 0.93 -101.81
N GLN A 732 -66.69 -0.03 -101.11
CA GLN A 732 -66.76 -1.51 -101.39
C GLN A 732 -65.49 -2.37 -101.59
N HIS A 733 -65.41 -3.49 -100.86
CA HIS A 733 -65.69 -4.85 -101.42
C HIS A 733 -65.85 -5.90 -100.29
N THR A 734 -66.52 -7.03 -100.59
CA THR A 734 -66.85 -8.12 -99.64
C THR A 734 -66.58 -9.50 -100.24
N GLU A 735 -65.95 -10.43 -99.50
CA GLU A 735 -65.95 -11.86 -99.87
C GLU A 735 -65.59 -12.81 -98.69
N SER A 736 -65.67 -14.13 -98.96
CA SER A 736 -65.36 -15.34 -98.15
C SER A 736 -65.84 -15.45 -96.67
N SER A 737 -66.90 -16.25 -96.47
CA SER A 737 -67.48 -16.56 -95.14
C SER A 737 -66.77 -17.67 -94.35
N SER A 738 -65.91 -18.48 -94.97
CA SER A 738 -65.09 -19.48 -94.24
C SER A 738 -63.94 -18.78 -93.51
N ASP A 739 -63.23 -17.92 -94.23
CA ASP A 739 -62.06 -17.20 -93.73
C ASP A 739 -62.47 -16.26 -92.60
N LEU A 740 -63.69 -15.69 -92.65
CA LEU A 740 -64.30 -14.96 -91.55
C LEU A 740 -64.31 -15.73 -90.22
N THR A 741 -64.53 -17.06 -90.25
CA THR A 741 -64.59 -17.90 -89.05
C THR A 741 -63.19 -18.18 -88.50
N ASP A 742 -62.24 -18.47 -89.40
CA ASP A 742 -60.83 -18.67 -89.08
C ASP A 742 -60.17 -17.38 -88.55
N LEU A 743 -60.56 -16.24 -89.10
CA LEU A 743 -60.18 -14.90 -88.66
C LEU A 743 -60.84 -14.54 -87.32
N GLN A 744 -62.10 -14.92 -87.08
CA GLN A 744 -62.74 -14.77 -85.76
C GLN A 744 -62.02 -15.61 -84.70
N GLN A 745 -61.59 -16.84 -85.00
CA GLN A 745 -60.81 -17.65 -84.07
C GLN A 745 -59.42 -17.05 -83.80
N LYS A 746 -58.71 -16.58 -84.83
CA LYS A 746 -57.41 -15.90 -84.68
C LYS A 746 -57.54 -14.57 -83.95
N LEU A 747 -58.63 -13.82 -84.16
CA LEU A 747 -58.96 -12.61 -83.41
C LEU A 747 -59.20 -12.94 -81.94
N ALA A 748 -60.00 -13.96 -81.62
CA ALA A 748 -60.23 -14.39 -80.23
C ALA A 748 -58.93 -14.83 -79.53
N GLN A 749 -58.05 -15.56 -80.22
CA GLN A 749 -56.72 -15.93 -79.70
C GLN A 749 -55.79 -14.72 -79.54
N SER A 750 -55.88 -13.72 -80.42
CA SER A 750 -55.16 -12.45 -80.30
C SER A 750 -55.70 -11.58 -79.17
N GLU A 751 -57.02 -11.58 -78.93
CA GLU A 751 -57.64 -10.91 -77.78
C GLU A 751 -57.27 -11.60 -76.46
N GLU A 752 -57.20 -12.92 -76.43
CA GLU A 752 -56.84 -13.69 -75.22
C GLU A 752 -55.36 -13.53 -74.86
N SER A 753 -54.46 -13.56 -75.86
CA SER A 753 -53.05 -13.22 -75.65
C SER A 753 -52.85 -11.74 -75.31
N GLN A 754 -53.61 -10.81 -75.90
CA GLN A 754 -53.63 -9.40 -75.47
C GLN A 754 -54.10 -9.25 -74.02
N ARG A 755 -55.14 -10.00 -73.59
CA ARG A 755 -55.59 -10.02 -72.19
C ARG A 755 -54.53 -10.60 -71.26
N SER A 756 -53.79 -11.64 -71.66
CA SER A 756 -52.66 -12.17 -70.88
C SER A 756 -51.55 -11.14 -70.71
N ILE A 757 -51.06 -10.57 -71.81
CA ILE A 757 -49.99 -9.55 -71.80
C ILE A 757 -50.45 -8.31 -71.01
N GLN A 758 -51.71 -7.90 -71.14
CA GLN A 758 -52.24 -6.79 -70.33
C GLN A 758 -52.29 -7.14 -68.84
N ALA A 759 -52.72 -8.35 -68.45
CA ALA A 759 -52.70 -8.80 -67.07
C ALA A 759 -51.27 -8.91 -66.51
N GLU A 760 -50.30 -9.37 -67.31
CA GLU A 760 -48.87 -9.36 -66.98
C GLU A 760 -48.35 -7.93 -66.79
N CYS A 761 -48.70 -6.99 -67.67
CA CYS A 761 -48.37 -5.57 -67.50
C CYS A 761 -49.01 -4.95 -66.24
N GLU A 762 -50.25 -5.33 -65.91
CA GLU A 762 -50.93 -4.90 -64.68
C GLU A 762 -50.27 -5.51 -63.43
N GLN A 763 -49.79 -6.76 -63.49
CA GLN A 763 -48.96 -7.37 -62.43
C GLN A 763 -47.62 -6.65 -62.29
N TYR A 764 -46.85 -6.44 -63.37
CA TYR A 764 -45.60 -5.69 -63.31
C TYR A 764 -45.79 -4.27 -62.76
N ARG A 765 -46.87 -3.58 -63.14
CA ARG A 765 -47.22 -2.26 -62.61
C ARG A 765 -47.52 -2.29 -61.11
N THR A 766 -48.19 -3.35 -60.65
CA THR A 766 -48.46 -3.58 -59.22
C THR A 766 -47.16 -3.82 -58.46
N THR A 767 -46.32 -4.77 -58.89
CA THR A 767 -45.01 -5.08 -58.30
C THR A 767 -44.07 -3.87 -58.28
N LEU A 768 -44.09 -3.03 -59.32
CA LEU A 768 -43.34 -1.76 -59.35
C LEU A 768 -43.87 -0.77 -58.32
N SER A 769 -45.19 -0.63 -58.15
CA SER A 769 -45.76 0.24 -57.10
C SER A 769 -45.50 -0.29 -55.68
N GLU A 770 -45.46 -1.60 -55.49
CA GLU A 770 -45.12 -2.24 -54.22
C GLU A 770 -43.63 -2.07 -53.87
N THR A 771 -42.74 -2.22 -54.85
CA THR A 771 -41.29 -1.99 -54.65
C THR A 771 -40.96 -0.51 -54.50
N GLU A 772 -41.64 0.40 -55.20
CA GLU A 772 -41.54 1.85 -54.97
C GLU A 772 -42.02 2.22 -53.55
N SER A 773 -43.12 1.62 -53.09
CA SER A 773 -43.63 1.78 -51.72
C SER A 773 -42.63 1.26 -50.68
N MET A 774 -42.07 0.06 -50.89
CA MET A 774 -41.05 -0.53 -50.01
C MET A 774 -39.77 0.31 -49.96
N LEU A 775 -39.32 0.86 -51.10
CA LEU A 775 -38.17 1.76 -51.16
C LEU A 775 -38.43 3.07 -50.40
N LYS A 776 -39.64 3.65 -50.48
CA LYS A 776 -40.01 4.84 -49.69
C LYS A 776 -40.07 4.55 -48.19
N VAL A 777 -40.55 3.39 -47.79
CA VAL A 777 -40.52 2.95 -46.37
C VAL A 777 -39.08 2.74 -45.90
N LEU A 778 -38.21 2.13 -46.73
CA LEU A 778 -36.81 1.94 -46.40
C LEU A 778 -36.05 3.26 -46.31
N GLN A 779 -36.22 4.15 -47.30
CA GLN A 779 -35.65 5.50 -47.28
C GLN A 779 -36.06 6.24 -46.00
N LYS A 780 -37.36 6.26 -45.67
CA LYS A 780 -37.82 6.91 -44.44
C LYS A 780 -37.22 6.26 -43.19
N SER A 781 -37.09 4.94 -43.15
CA SER A 781 -36.45 4.23 -42.02
C SER A 781 -34.98 4.61 -41.84
N VAL A 782 -34.26 4.91 -42.94
CA VAL A 782 -32.89 5.45 -42.90
C VAL A 782 -32.88 6.91 -42.45
N GLU A 783 -33.79 7.76 -42.96
CA GLU A 783 -33.92 9.17 -42.55
C GLU A 783 -34.29 9.32 -41.06
N ASP A 784 -35.31 8.60 -40.59
CA ASP A 784 -35.71 8.52 -39.18
C ASP A 784 -34.54 8.00 -38.31
N GLY A 785 -33.76 7.04 -38.84
CA GLY A 785 -32.55 6.51 -38.19
C GLY A 785 -31.40 7.53 -38.11
N GLU A 786 -31.12 8.25 -39.19
CA GLU A 786 -30.13 9.33 -39.22
C GLU A 786 -30.50 10.46 -38.24
N LEU A 787 -31.77 10.84 -38.16
CA LEU A 787 -32.24 11.85 -37.20
C LEU A 787 -32.06 11.37 -35.76
N ALA A 788 -32.35 10.10 -35.47
CA ALA A 788 -32.11 9.51 -34.16
C ALA A 788 -30.61 9.44 -33.79
N TRP A 789 -29.72 9.19 -34.75
CA TRP A 789 -28.27 9.24 -34.53
C TRP A 789 -27.75 10.67 -34.36
N LYS A 790 -28.23 11.64 -35.16
CA LYS A 790 -27.90 13.06 -35.02
C LYS A 790 -28.32 13.62 -33.66
N SER A 791 -29.50 13.24 -33.15
CA SER A 791 -29.90 13.54 -31.77
C SER A 791 -28.92 12.98 -30.76
N LYS A 792 -28.65 11.66 -30.79
CA LYS A 792 -27.71 11.00 -29.86
C LYS A 792 -26.31 11.60 -29.86
N ILE A 793 -25.82 12.05 -31.02
CA ILE A 793 -24.53 12.75 -31.14
C ILE A 793 -24.59 14.12 -30.45
N SER A 794 -25.67 14.89 -30.66
CA SER A 794 -25.90 16.15 -29.96
C SER A 794 -26.03 15.96 -28.44
N ASP A 795 -26.76 14.93 -28.00
CA ASP A 795 -26.93 14.58 -26.59
C ASP A 795 -25.59 14.20 -25.94
N ALA A 796 -24.77 13.40 -26.63
CA ALA A 796 -23.44 13.01 -26.17
C ALA A 796 -22.43 14.18 -26.17
N GLU A 797 -22.50 15.09 -27.14
CA GLU A 797 -21.67 16.30 -27.17
C GLU A 797 -22.07 17.28 -26.07
N GLN A 798 -23.36 17.42 -25.77
CA GLN A 798 -23.83 18.19 -24.62
C GLN A 798 -23.40 17.57 -23.28
N GLN A 799 -23.43 16.23 -23.14
CA GLN A 799 -22.91 15.53 -21.97
C GLN A 799 -21.39 15.72 -21.81
N LYS A 800 -20.62 15.62 -22.89
CA LYS A 800 -19.18 15.92 -22.93
C LYS A 800 -18.91 17.37 -22.50
N GLN A 801 -19.68 18.33 -22.98
CA GLN A 801 -19.53 19.74 -22.60
C GLN A 801 -19.83 19.95 -21.11
N ALA A 802 -20.93 19.38 -20.60
CA ALA A 802 -21.26 19.44 -19.18
C ALA A 802 -20.18 18.80 -18.29
N ALA A 803 -19.55 17.71 -18.73
CA ALA A 803 -18.43 17.09 -18.04
C ALA A 803 -17.17 17.98 -18.06
N LEU A 804 -16.86 18.63 -19.19
CA LEU A 804 -15.74 19.59 -19.27
C LEU A 804 -15.97 20.81 -18.35
N ASP A 805 -17.19 21.30 -18.24
CA ASP A 805 -17.50 22.42 -17.35
C ASP A 805 -17.51 22.00 -15.86
N GLN A 806 -17.86 20.76 -15.53
CA GLN A 806 -17.63 20.20 -14.20
C GLN A 806 -16.14 20.06 -13.87
N VAL A 807 -15.30 19.65 -14.82
CA VAL A 807 -13.84 19.57 -14.63
C VAL A 807 -13.26 20.95 -14.29
N LYS A 808 -13.65 22.01 -15.00
CA LYS A 808 -13.20 23.39 -14.68
C LYS A 808 -13.58 23.81 -13.27
N VAL A 809 -14.80 23.53 -12.82
CA VAL A 809 -15.24 23.86 -11.44
C VAL A 809 -14.43 23.08 -10.40
N LEU A 810 -14.00 21.85 -10.71
CA LEU A 810 -13.08 21.10 -9.86
C LEU A 810 -11.64 21.65 -9.90
N GLU A 811 -11.16 22.10 -11.06
CA GLU A 811 -9.87 22.78 -11.22
C GLU A 811 -9.82 24.08 -10.41
N GLU A 812 -10.82 24.95 -10.55
CA GLU A 812 -11.01 26.18 -9.74
C GLU A 812 -11.09 25.87 -8.23
N THR A 813 -11.75 24.78 -7.86
CA THR A 813 -11.84 24.34 -6.45
C THR A 813 -10.49 23.85 -5.92
N ILE A 814 -9.69 23.15 -6.74
CA ILE A 814 -8.34 22.70 -6.40
C ILE A 814 -7.38 23.89 -6.28
N GLU A 815 -7.44 24.86 -7.18
CA GLU A 815 -6.67 26.10 -7.08
C GLU A 815 -6.99 26.84 -5.78
N LYS A 816 -8.28 26.96 -5.42
CA LYS A 816 -8.68 27.55 -4.14
C LYS A 816 -8.12 26.77 -2.94
N ILE A 817 -8.25 25.44 -2.91
CA ILE A 817 -7.72 24.61 -1.81
C ILE A 817 -6.19 24.75 -1.69
N ASN A 818 -5.48 24.92 -2.81
CA ASN A 818 -4.04 25.18 -2.81
C ASN A 818 -3.70 26.58 -2.26
N ALA A 819 -4.51 27.61 -2.53
CA ALA A 819 -4.36 28.94 -1.93
C ALA A 819 -4.66 28.92 -0.42
N ASP A 820 -5.79 28.34 0.00
CA ASP A 820 -6.16 28.15 1.41
C ASP A 820 -5.06 27.37 2.17
N ARG A 821 -4.41 26.40 1.51
CA ARG A 821 -3.24 25.69 2.03
C ARG A 821 -1.99 26.57 2.14
N GLN A 822 -1.68 27.39 1.13
CA GLN A 822 -0.53 28.29 1.16
C GLN A 822 -0.66 29.32 2.30
N ASP A 823 -1.86 29.83 2.57
CA ASP A 823 -2.13 30.71 3.71
C ASP A 823 -2.06 29.95 5.04
N THR A 824 -2.51 28.70 5.08
CA THR A 824 -2.34 27.81 6.24
C THR A 824 -0.86 27.53 6.55
N ASP A 825 -0.03 27.32 5.53
CA ASP A 825 1.41 27.06 5.69
C ASP A 825 2.17 28.35 6.06
N GLN A 826 1.74 29.52 5.60
CA GLN A 826 2.20 30.82 6.14
C GLN A 826 1.85 31.00 7.62
N LEU A 827 0.62 30.67 8.02
CA LEU A 827 0.17 30.78 9.42
C LEU A 827 0.97 29.84 10.34
N LYS A 828 1.28 28.61 9.92
CA LYS A 828 2.21 27.72 10.63
C LYS A 828 3.58 28.35 10.83
N GLY A 829 4.12 29.03 9.80
CA GLY A 829 5.38 29.77 9.91
C GLY A 829 5.34 30.89 10.96
N GLN A 830 4.22 31.59 11.08
CA GLN A 830 4.03 32.60 12.13
C GLN A 830 3.88 31.97 13.53
N VAL A 831 3.14 30.86 13.65
CA VAL A 831 2.99 30.11 14.91
C VAL A 831 4.35 29.59 15.39
N MET A 832 5.12 28.92 14.53
CA MET A 832 6.46 28.41 14.86
C MET A 832 7.42 29.54 15.29
N LEU A 833 7.31 30.74 14.71
CA LEU A 833 8.09 31.91 15.14
C LEU A 833 7.66 32.43 16.52
N LEU A 834 6.36 32.41 16.83
CA LEU A 834 5.84 32.78 18.15
C LEU A 834 6.19 31.74 19.23
N GLU A 835 6.14 30.45 18.89
CA GLU A 835 6.58 29.34 19.74
C GLU A 835 8.06 29.48 20.09
N ALA A 836 8.94 29.68 19.09
CA ALA A 836 10.37 29.89 19.33
C ALA A 836 10.67 31.19 20.11
N GLN A 837 9.85 32.24 19.98
CA GLN A 837 9.96 33.45 20.82
C GLN A 837 9.54 33.17 22.27
N LEU A 838 8.46 32.41 22.47
CA LEU A 838 7.94 32.07 23.80
C LEU A 838 8.86 31.09 24.53
N GLU A 839 9.40 30.08 23.85
CA GLU A 839 10.41 29.16 24.38
C GLU A 839 11.68 29.93 24.80
N LYS A 840 12.15 30.89 23.98
CA LYS A 840 13.24 31.79 24.35
C LYS A 840 12.92 32.67 25.58
N GLN A 841 11.66 33.06 25.78
CA GLN A 841 11.25 33.76 27.00
C GLN A 841 11.21 32.81 28.21
N LEU A 842 10.72 31.58 28.06
CA LEU A 842 10.73 30.57 29.12
C LEU A 842 12.17 30.21 29.56
N GLU A 843 13.09 30.06 28.62
CA GLU A 843 14.52 29.86 28.90
C GLU A 843 15.10 31.07 29.66
N SER A 844 14.80 32.29 29.22
CA SER A 844 15.24 33.52 29.91
C SER A 844 14.62 33.68 31.31
N ILE A 845 13.39 33.20 31.54
CA ILE A 845 12.74 33.19 32.85
C ILE A 845 13.37 32.12 33.74
N THR A 846 13.65 30.94 33.20
CA THR A 846 14.30 29.82 33.91
C THR A 846 15.71 30.21 34.38
N ILE A 847 16.51 30.83 33.51
CA ILE A 847 17.82 31.39 33.85
C ILE A 847 17.71 32.49 34.92
N SER A 848 16.69 33.36 34.85
CA SER A 848 16.45 34.37 35.88
C SER A 848 16.06 33.75 37.24
N GLN A 849 15.29 32.66 37.21
CA GLN A 849 14.89 31.92 38.42
C GLN A 849 16.08 31.20 39.05
N THR A 850 16.94 30.52 38.30
CA THR A 850 18.12 29.86 38.86
C THR A 850 19.08 30.87 39.50
N TYR A 851 19.32 32.03 38.87
CA TYR A 851 20.08 33.11 39.49
C TYR A 851 19.43 33.65 40.78
N ALA A 852 18.09 33.74 40.84
CA ALA A 852 17.38 34.16 42.05
C ALA A 852 17.48 33.12 43.18
N GLU A 853 17.44 31.83 42.84
CA GLU A 853 17.61 30.72 43.78
C GLU A 853 19.06 30.63 44.30
N GLU A 854 20.06 30.73 43.44
CA GLU A 854 21.48 30.82 43.82
C GLU A 854 21.74 32.05 44.73
N MET A 855 21.20 33.21 44.38
CA MET A 855 21.32 34.42 45.20
C MET A 855 20.65 34.24 46.57
N SER A 856 19.53 33.49 46.65
CA SER A 856 18.87 33.15 47.91
C SER A 856 19.69 32.17 48.76
N GLN A 857 20.30 31.15 48.14
CA GLN A 857 21.20 30.20 48.80
C GLN A 857 22.45 30.92 49.36
N LEU A 858 23.09 31.77 48.54
CA LEU A 858 24.24 32.59 48.95
C LEU A 858 23.89 33.53 50.11
N LYS A 859 22.71 34.15 50.08
CA LYS A 859 22.21 35.02 51.16
C LYS A 859 21.94 34.23 52.45
N THR A 860 21.45 32.99 52.34
CA THR A 860 21.24 32.09 53.47
C THR A 860 22.58 31.71 54.10
N LEU A 861 23.53 31.23 53.30
CA LEU A 861 24.89 30.88 53.76
C LEU A 861 25.64 32.08 54.37
N LEU A 862 25.45 33.29 53.82
CA LEU A 862 25.98 34.53 54.40
C LEU A 862 25.35 34.85 55.77
N SER A 863 24.05 34.59 55.95
CA SER A 863 23.39 34.77 57.25
C SER A 863 23.84 33.73 58.28
N GLU A 864 24.03 32.47 57.88
CA GLU A 864 24.53 31.39 58.75
C GLU A 864 25.98 31.67 59.18
N THR A 865 26.86 32.01 58.25
CA THR A 865 28.26 32.37 58.56
C THR A 865 28.35 33.64 59.40
N GLN A 866 27.44 34.61 59.23
CA GLN A 866 27.38 35.78 60.10
C GLN A 866 26.87 35.45 61.52
N VAL A 867 25.93 34.49 61.67
CA VAL A 867 25.54 33.97 63.00
C VAL A 867 26.70 33.22 63.66
N GLN A 868 27.41 32.36 62.93
CA GLN A 868 28.60 31.66 63.42
C GLN A 868 29.73 32.63 63.82
N LEU A 869 29.92 33.72 63.07
CA LEU A 869 30.89 34.77 63.42
C LEU A 869 30.48 35.48 64.72
N VAL A 870 29.19 35.70 64.96
CA VAL A 870 28.68 36.30 66.20
C VAL A 870 28.85 35.34 67.39
N SER A 871 28.54 34.05 67.23
CA SER A 871 28.73 33.07 68.33
C SER A 871 30.21 32.87 68.65
N ALA A 872 31.07 32.65 67.66
CA ALA A 872 32.51 32.54 67.88
C ALA A 872 33.10 33.81 68.55
N LYS A 873 32.52 34.99 68.28
CA LYS A 873 32.89 36.24 68.94
C LYS A 873 32.39 36.34 70.39
N THR A 874 31.18 35.86 70.70
CA THR A 874 30.71 35.79 72.10
C THR A 874 31.51 34.76 72.90
N ASP A 875 31.85 33.62 72.29
CA ASP A 875 32.63 32.55 72.93
C ASP A 875 34.06 33.04 73.21
N ALA A 876 34.70 33.73 72.27
CA ALA A 876 36.00 34.36 72.48
C ALA A 876 35.95 35.50 73.52
N GLN A 877 34.82 36.22 73.66
CA GLN A 877 34.62 37.20 74.72
C GLN A 877 34.43 36.53 76.09
N GLN A 878 33.71 35.41 76.16
CA GLN A 878 33.54 34.62 77.38
C GLN A 878 34.88 34.02 77.82
N GLN A 879 35.63 33.36 76.93
CA GLN A 879 36.97 32.86 77.24
C GLN A 879 37.91 33.97 77.71
N ARG A 880 37.81 35.18 77.14
CA ARG A 880 38.59 36.34 77.60
C ARG A 880 38.18 36.82 78.99
N ALA A 881 36.90 36.72 79.35
CA ALA A 881 36.41 37.03 80.70
C ALA A 881 36.86 35.96 81.72
N GLU A 882 36.76 34.68 81.35
CA GLU A 882 37.24 33.55 82.16
C GLU A 882 38.76 33.62 82.37
N LEU A 883 39.55 33.89 81.34
CA LEU A 883 40.99 34.16 81.46
C LEU A 883 41.31 35.39 82.33
N SER A 884 40.43 36.39 82.36
CA SER A 884 40.57 37.53 83.27
C SER A 884 40.27 37.15 84.72
N LEU A 885 39.27 36.29 84.96
CA LEU A 885 38.96 35.74 86.28
C LEU A 885 40.12 34.89 86.81
N VAL A 886 40.62 33.95 85.99
CA VAL A 886 41.77 33.09 86.34
C VAL A 886 43.03 33.92 86.61
N LYS A 887 43.28 35.00 85.85
CA LYS A 887 44.39 35.93 86.15
C LYS A 887 44.19 36.68 87.47
N GLN A 888 42.96 37.06 87.83
CA GLN A 888 42.66 37.66 89.12
C GLN A 888 42.80 36.66 90.28
N GLU A 889 42.38 35.40 90.10
CA GLU A 889 42.58 34.33 91.08
C GLU A 889 44.07 34.00 91.27
N LEU A 890 44.86 33.87 90.19
CA LEU A 890 46.33 33.75 90.29
C LEU A 890 46.95 34.95 91.02
N GLN A 891 46.47 36.17 90.76
CA GLN A 891 46.96 37.36 91.45
C GLN A 891 46.61 37.34 92.94
N GLU A 892 45.43 36.87 93.33
CA GLU A 892 45.08 36.73 94.74
C GLU A 892 45.86 35.59 95.42
N VAL A 893 46.04 34.44 94.76
CA VAL A 893 46.91 33.35 95.26
C VAL A 893 48.35 33.83 95.42
N THR A 894 48.88 34.57 94.45
CA THR A 894 50.20 35.21 94.54
C THR A 894 50.26 36.18 95.73
N ARG A 895 49.20 36.97 95.94
CA ARG A 895 49.10 37.87 97.11
C ARG A 895 49.02 37.10 98.43
N ARG A 896 48.35 35.94 98.49
CA ARG A 896 48.32 35.07 99.68
C ARG A 896 49.71 34.52 99.97
N VAL A 897 50.39 33.95 98.98
CA VAL A 897 51.79 33.48 99.07
C VAL A 897 52.76 34.59 99.48
N GLN A 898 52.55 35.84 99.05
CA GLN A 898 53.35 36.99 99.48
C GLN A 898 53.07 37.49 100.91
N ASN A 899 51.99 37.05 101.56
CA ASN A 899 51.67 37.42 102.95
C ASN A 899 51.99 36.30 103.96
N GLU A 900 52.35 35.10 103.50
CA GLU A 900 52.74 33.97 104.36
C GLU A 900 54.26 33.82 104.41
N ASP A 901 54.88 34.50 105.38
CA ASP A 901 56.33 34.62 105.54
C ASP A 901 56.96 33.33 106.13
N SER A 902 57.10 32.28 105.30
CA SER A 902 57.73 31.01 105.70
C SER A 902 58.29 30.17 104.54
N ALA A 903 59.62 30.17 104.43
CA ALA A 903 60.50 29.06 103.98
C ALA A 903 60.28 28.27 102.65
N GLN A 904 59.15 28.37 101.94
CA GLN A 904 58.89 27.63 100.69
C GLN A 904 59.10 28.45 99.39
N SER A 905 59.61 29.68 99.52
CA SER A 905 59.75 30.66 98.43
C SER A 905 60.56 30.15 97.21
N THR A 906 61.54 29.25 97.40
CA THR A 906 62.36 28.71 96.30
C THR A 906 61.59 27.75 95.38
N GLN A 907 60.79 26.83 95.92
CA GLN A 907 60.15 25.80 95.08
C GLN A 907 58.99 26.37 94.27
N VAL A 908 58.21 27.30 94.85
CA VAL A 908 57.15 28.03 94.11
C VAL A 908 57.78 28.90 93.01
N LYS A 909 58.96 29.47 93.24
CA LYS A 909 59.64 30.30 92.23
C LYS A 909 60.10 29.48 91.02
N THR A 910 60.67 28.29 91.23
CA THR A 910 60.99 27.38 90.11
C THR A 910 59.74 26.93 89.36
N GLN A 911 58.64 26.63 90.06
CA GLN A 911 57.38 26.28 89.40
C GLN A 911 56.74 27.45 88.64
N LEU A 912 56.90 28.69 89.11
CA LEU A 912 56.44 29.89 88.40
C LEU A 912 57.28 30.16 87.15
N GLU A 913 58.59 29.95 87.21
CA GLU A 913 59.51 30.08 86.08
C GLU A 913 59.27 28.96 85.04
N GLU A 914 59.03 27.72 85.49
CA GLU A 914 58.61 26.61 84.64
C GLU A 914 57.21 26.83 84.01
N ALA A 915 56.27 27.42 84.75
CA ALA A 915 54.95 27.78 84.23
C ALA A 915 55.00 28.97 83.25
N THR A 916 55.89 29.94 83.46
CA THR A 916 56.08 31.08 82.54
C THR A 916 56.69 30.59 81.23
N ASN A 917 57.74 29.77 81.29
CA ASN A 917 58.33 29.13 80.11
C ASN A 917 57.31 28.26 79.36
N LYS A 918 56.43 27.54 80.08
CA LYS A 918 55.33 26.77 79.45
C LYS A 918 54.33 27.69 78.75
N LEU A 919 53.96 28.81 79.37
CA LEU A 919 53.03 29.77 78.77
C LEU A 919 53.63 30.43 77.51
N GLU A 920 54.92 30.80 77.53
CA GLU A 920 55.62 31.28 76.34
C GLU A 920 55.65 30.20 75.24
N THR A 921 55.95 28.93 75.57
CA THR A 921 55.86 27.84 74.56
C THR A 921 54.45 27.58 74.06
N GLU A 922 53.40 27.81 74.86
CA GLU A 922 52.01 27.65 74.42
C GLU A 922 51.54 28.83 73.56
N GLU A 923 52.04 30.05 73.82
CA GLU A 923 51.80 31.23 72.99
C GLU A 923 52.60 31.15 71.66
N ASP A 924 53.85 30.66 71.68
CA ASP A 924 54.62 30.32 70.47
C ASP A 924 53.96 29.19 69.67
N VAL A 925 53.45 28.13 70.31
CA VAL A 925 52.71 27.05 69.62
C VAL A 925 51.40 27.58 69.04
N ARG A 926 50.69 28.49 69.71
CA ARG A 926 49.54 29.20 69.11
C ARG A 926 49.94 30.03 67.91
N GLN A 927 51.04 30.77 67.98
CA GLN A 927 51.57 31.57 66.88
C GLN A 927 51.97 30.66 65.70
N GLN A 928 52.59 29.50 65.97
CA GLN A 928 52.95 28.50 64.98
C GLN A 928 51.72 27.83 64.34
N VAL A 929 50.69 27.48 65.11
CA VAL A 929 49.43 26.93 64.59
C VAL A 929 48.68 27.95 63.72
N ALA A 930 48.65 29.23 64.12
CA ALA A 930 48.08 30.30 63.29
C ALA A 930 48.86 30.47 61.97
N ASN A 931 50.19 30.54 62.03
CA ASN A 931 51.05 30.62 60.85
C ASN A 931 50.88 29.39 59.93
N ASN A 932 50.78 28.19 60.50
CA ASN A 932 50.54 26.95 59.74
C ASN A 932 49.17 26.97 59.05
N TYR A 933 48.12 27.47 59.72
CA TYR A 933 46.78 27.59 59.15
C TYR A 933 46.74 28.61 57.99
N GLU A 934 47.43 29.75 58.13
CA GLU A 934 47.59 30.71 57.03
C GLU A 934 48.44 30.14 55.89
N GLN A 935 49.50 29.38 56.16
CA GLN A 935 50.27 28.68 55.14
C GLN A 935 49.45 27.62 54.40
N GLU A 936 48.68 26.79 55.10
CA GLU A 936 47.84 25.76 54.49
C GLU A 936 46.72 26.39 53.64
N ARG A 937 46.13 27.49 54.10
CA ARG A 937 45.18 28.30 53.31
C ARG A 937 45.85 28.87 52.06
N LEU A 938 47.02 29.50 52.21
CA LEU A 938 47.77 30.09 51.09
C LEU A 938 48.23 29.02 50.08
N GLU A 939 48.53 27.81 50.53
CA GLU A 939 48.87 26.67 49.66
C GLU A 939 47.64 26.12 48.93
N LYS A 940 46.50 25.99 49.61
CA LYS A 940 45.21 25.66 48.98
C LYS A 940 44.83 26.69 47.91
N GLU A 941 45.01 27.99 48.20
CA GLU A 941 44.77 29.08 47.26
C GLU A 941 45.74 29.06 46.07
N LYS A 942 47.05 28.87 46.32
CA LYS A 942 48.07 28.66 45.27
C LYS A 942 47.81 27.41 44.43
N LYS A 943 47.24 26.35 45.01
CA LYS A 943 46.81 25.15 44.27
C LYS A 943 45.61 25.46 43.39
N LEU A 944 44.56 26.06 43.93
CA LEU A 944 43.38 26.50 43.17
C LEU A 944 43.76 27.41 41.99
N ALA A 945 44.66 28.38 42.20
CA ALA A 945 45.16 29.24 41.13
C ALA A 945 45.96 28.47 40.05
N ARG A 946 46.75 27.45 40.44
CA ARG A 946 47.44 26.55 39.50
C ARG A 946 46.46 25.69 38.70
N ASP A 947 45.50 25.09 39.37
CA ASP A 947 44.54 24.17 38.77
C ASP A 947 43.59 24.93 37.82
N LEU A 948 43.17 26.15 38.18
CA LEU A 948 42.43 27.07 37.32
C LEU A 948 43.27 27.52 36.11
N GLY A 949 44.57 27.80 36.31
CA GLY A 949 45.50 28.12 35.23
C GLY A 949 45.69 26.96 34.24
N GLN A 950 45.75 25.72 34.73
CA GLN A 950 45.79 24.52 33.88
C GLN A 950 44.46 24.28 33.14
N ALA A 951 43.32 24.60 33.76
CA ALA A 951 42.03 24.55 33.07
C ALA A 951 41.97 25.59 31.94
N ALA A 952 42.44 26.81 32.19
CA ALA A 952 42.50 27.88 31.19
C ALA A 952 43.42 27.52 30.00
N THR A 953 44.61 26.94 30.23
CA THR A 953 45.49 26.52 29.13
C THR A 953 44.93 25.33 28.35
N LYS A 954 44.25 24.37 29.00
CA LYS A 954 43.51 23.30 28.31
C LYS A 954 42.38 23.83 27.44
N LEU A 955 41.58 24.78 27.93
CA LEU A 955 40.54 25.45 27.16
C LEU A 955 41.12 26.22 25.97
N GLN A 956 42.24 26.93 26.16
CA GLN A 956 42.93 27.64 25.08
C GLN A 956 43.52 26.69 24.02
N GLN A 957 44.03 25.53 24.43
CA GLN A 957 44.52 24.50 23.53
C GLN A 957 43.38 23.81 22.75
N LEU A 958 42.25 23.54 23.40
CA LEU A 958 41.04 23.04 22.74
C LEU A 958 40.51 24.05 21.72
N LEU A 959 40.36 25.33 22.09
CA LEU A 959 39.96 26.41 21.18
C LEU A 959 40.87 26.50 19.95
N LYS A 960 42.19 26.35 20.15
CA LYS A 960 43.16 26.34 19.04
C LYS A 960 43.01 25.09 18.16
N SER A 961 42.75 23.92 18.74
CA SER A 961 42.47 22.69 17.99
C SER A 961 41.19 22.83 17.15
N THR A 962 40.10 23.31 17.74
CA THR A 962 38.82 23.51 17.02
C THR A 962 38.93 24.60 15.95
N GLN A 963 39.78 25.61 16.15
CA GLN A 963 40.06 26.62 15.10
C GLN A 963 40.86 25.99 13.95
N GLU A 964 41.88 25.18 14.24
CA GLU A 964 42.66 24.46 13.23
C GLU A 964 41.86 23.37 12.50
N GLU A 965 40.84 22.80 13.13
CA GLU A 965 39.87 21.90 12.49
C GLU A 965 38.88 22.66 11.60
N LEU A 966 38.30 23.75 12.11
CA LEU A 966 37.40 24.62 11.37
C LEU A 966 38.07 25.25 10.13
N ASP A 967 39.36 25.60 10.21
CA ASP A 967 40.09 26.15 9.06
C ASP A 967 40.47 25.07 8.03
N LYS A 968 40.75 23.82 8.46
CA LYS A 968 40.86 22.65 7.55
C LYS A 968 39.52 22.31 6.89
N GLU A 969 38.41 22.45 7.61
CA GLU A 969 37.07 22.22 7.08
C GLU A 969 36.74 23.27 6.00
N LYS A 970 37.03 24.56 6.25
CA LYS A 970 36.94 25.62 5.23
C LYS A 970 37.81 25.35 4.01
N GLU A 971 39.06 24.88 4.21
CA GLU A 971 39.95 24.53 3.11
C GLU A 971 39.43 23.32 2.32
N SER A 972 38.84 22.33 3.00
CA SER A 972 38.19 21.17 2.38
C SER A 972 36.94 21.57 1.59
N VAL A 973 36.08 22.43 2.14
CA VAL A 973 34.92 23.01 1.46
C VAL A 973 35.34 23.83 0.25
N LYS A 974 36.40 24.65 0.36
CA LYS A 974 36.97 25.41 -0.76
C LYS A 974 37.50 24.48 -1.86
N ASN A 975 38.19 23.41 -1.51
CA ASN A 975 38.68 22.43 -2.48
C ASN A 975 37.52 21.71 -3.19
N LEU A 976 36.47 21.31 -2.47
CA LEU A 976 35.25 20.73 -3.07
C LEU A 976 34.51 21.75 -3.97
N GLN A 977 34.50 23.03 -3.58
CA GLN A 977 33.90 24.11 -4.37
C GLN A 977 34.72 24.41 -5.63
N GLU A 978 36.05 24.32 -5.57
CA GLU A 978 36.93 24.40 -6.75
C GLU A 978 36.82 23.15 -7.64
N GLU A 979 36.60 21.96 -7.07
CA GLU A 979 36.35 20.73 -7.85
C GLU A 979 34.99 20.77 -8.58
N LEU A 980 33.97 21.39 -7.98
CA LEU A 980 32.68 21.68 -8.64
C LEU A 980 32.85 22.63 -9.83
N HIS A 981 33.49 23.79 -9.63
CA HIS A 981 33.77 24.73 -10.72
C HIS A 981 34.71 24.14 -11.78
N GLY A 982 35.61 23.22 -11.40
CA GLY A 982 36.47 22.48 -12.31
C GLY A 982 35.67 21.57 -13.26
N LYS A 983 34.63 20.89 -12.75
CA LYS A 983 33.75 20.04 -13.56
C LYS A 983 32.89 20.85 -14.54
N GLU A 984 32.35 22.00 -14.11
CA GLU A 984 31.67 22.94 -15.03
C GLU A 984 32.61 23.48 -16.14
N ALA A 985 33.92 23.55 -15.88
CA ALA A 985 34.93 24.01 -16.84
C ALA A 985 35.45 22.93 -17.83
N GLU A 986 35.21 21.64 -17.57
CA GLU A 986 35.47 20.55 -18.54
C GLU A 986 34.22 20.22 -19.36
N GLU A 987 33.03 20.16 -18.74
CA GLU A 987 31.77 19.84 -19.43
C GLU A 987 31.36 20.91 -20.47
N THR A 988 32.00 22.08 -20.44
CA THR A 988 31.85 23.16 -21.44
C THR A 988 32.83 23.11 -22.62
N LYS A 989 33.65 22.04 -22.77
CA LYS A 989 34.67 21.94 -23.85
C LYS A 989 34.52 20.78 -24.84
N GLU A 990 33.88 19.66 -24.49
CA GLU A 990 33.61 18.58 -25.46
C GLU A 990 32.35 18.88 -26.29
N GLY A 991 32.39 19.94 -27.11
CA GLY A 991 31.19 20.53 -27.71
C GLY A 991 31.25 21.01 -29.17
N THR A 992 32.41 21.05 -29.85
CA THR A 992 32.46 21.54 -31.25
C THR A 992 33.59 20.95 -32.12
N SER A 993 33.22 20.60 -33.36
CA SER A 993 34.05 20.57 -34.59
C SER A 993 34.81 19.28 -34.98
N VAL A 994 34.29 18.67 -36.07
CA VAL A 994 35.00 18.08 -37.25
C VAL A 994 36.16 17.12 -37.02
#